data_AF-A0A0P9LLA2-F1
#
_entry.id   AF-A0A0P9LLA2-F1
#
_cell.length_a   1.000
_cell.length_b   1.000
_cell.length_c   1.000
_cell.angle_alpha   90.00
_cell.angle_beta   90.00
_cell.angle_gamma   90.00
#
_symmetry.space_group_name_H-M   'P 1'
#
loop_
_entity.id
_entity.type
_entity.pdbx_description
1 polymer ?
#
loop_
_entity_poly.entity_id
_entity_poly.type
_entity_poly.pdbx_seq_one_letter_code
_entity_poly.pdbx_strand_id
1 'polypeptide(L)'
;MFEAARFGDEISHTGALGGFLIGAVLGIALIATVAIATFTCGFGVALLAGLAAGVGGSLLTAAGEAIGSMFSSPSGTIITASPNVYINNRKAAHVEKSIGACDKHPGPVKIAEGSTNVFINSVAAARKGDKLTCGATISGGSDNVFIGGGRYRYLPVDDEIPGWLRTTVDVLMAVAGAAGGIAQLLKAGTQAGMKAVLPCALKFTAGFVAGEVGSRYVVEPVMRSAIGGLSGNPVDTTTGRKLIPDEIDFSLPGLMPIEWSRFYASNLNVDSVLGKGWVLPWEQSLRKRGSFLYLTDNQGRTVPFVDIAPGQRIYNPHEQVYLVCTQGGHYLLQTLDNIFFYFGEVPDDNKPVPLDRIENALGHFLHFTRTEQGTLTDISATGGIRVHLHYDEVTTRLTSVKRIVDNEAVETLVQYHYDSNGQLAEVFNRNGDSVRRFSYNDGVMTRHSNALGLTCEYRWEIIDGQPRVVEHQTSDGEHFYFRYDREARTTWVTDVLGRELEIHYNKDHRVTSSRDYSGDHYVIEIDDTGNMTGLTLPDGNQLAFEYDEFARLLKETDPLGRSIRYQYHHLTTLITQVDYPDGSTWKANYDAKGNLVAEIDALGHKTEYLNGEDGLPHTIVDPTLKSKYLWWNNLAQVQRFQDCSGKSTYYRYDERHHLVAVTDALNNTTTLERKPDGEVLRINHPDGTSETFTYNELGQVLTHTDGKGQTTQLLRNGRGLPKWRQDAKGQTITYEYDKAIRLVALTNENDATYRFAYDNADRLIEEKRIDNLTRRFSYNLGGHLTQVEEIGYGEKGEQPRRSTHLERDPIGRLLARLNDDARQDYAYDDGDRLLSIERKPTDTGRKLGVTAEKIDFAYDLLGRLVKETTPQGALACEYDPLSN
;
A
#
# COMPACT_ATOMS: atom_id res chain seq x y z
N MET A 1 4.42 16.29 -46.06
CA MET A 1 5.33 17.46 -46.04
C MET A 1 5.00 18.27 -44.82
N PHE A 2 5.99 18.85 -44.15
CA PHE A 2 5.79 19.56 -42.87
C PHE A 2 6.21 21.03 -43.02
N GLU A 3 5.58 21.93 -42.27
CA GLU A 3 5.89 23.36 -42.26
C GLU A 3 7.37 23.60 -41.95
N ALA A 4 8.04 24.45 -42.74
CA ALA A 4 9.46 24.76 -42.53
C ALA A 4 9.68 25.52 -41.21
N ALA A 5 10.66 25.11 -40.40
CA ALA A 5 11.03 25.83 -39.19
C ALA A 5 11.96 27.01 -39.49
N ARG A 6 11.83 28.10 -38.74
CA ARG A 6 12.57 29.36 -38.95
C ARG A 6 13.08 29.94 -37.63
N PHE A 7 14.00 30.88 -37.71
CA PHE A 7 14.45 31.71 -36.59
C PHE A 7 13.28 32.37 -35.86
N GLY A 8 13.20 32.17 -34.56
CA GLY A 8 12.16 32.64 -33.65
C GLY A 8 10.84 31.86 -33.75
N ASP A 9 10.76 30.77 -34.50
CA ASP A 9 9.60 29.88 -34.37
C ASP A 9 9.68 29.15 -33.02
N GLU A 10 8.52 28.95 -32.41
CA GLU A 10 8.40 28.41 -31.05
C GLU A 10 8.85 26.95 -30.93
N ILE A 11 9.29 26.59 -29.72
CA ILE A 11 9.44 25.20 -29.30
C ILE A 11 8.58 24.94 -28.06
N SER A 12 8.05 23.72 -27.93
CA SER A 12 7.23 23.30 -26.79
C SER A 12 7.52 21.87 -26.36
N HIS A 13 7.08 21.54 -25.14
CA HIS A 13 7.02 20.16 -24.65
C HIS A 13 5.54 19.77 -24.56
N THR A 14 5.14 18.72 -25.27
CA THR A 14 3.73 18.34 -25.45
C THR A 14 3.23 17.41 -24.34
N GLY A 15 2.59 17.98 -23.31
CA GLY A 15 1.81 17.25 -22.30
C GLY A 15 0.29 17.44 -22.47
N ALA A 16 -0.56 16.42 -22.26
CA ALA A 16 -1.95 16.46 -22.77
C ALA A 16 -3.13 15.90 -21.91
N LEU A 17 -2.93 15.04 -20.89
CA LEU A 17 -3.98 14.38 -20.03
C LEU A 17 -4.95 15.28 -19.18
N GLY A 18 -5.34 14.89 -17.95
CA GLY A 18 -5.95 15.73 -16.86
C GLY A 18 -7.19 15.26 -16.03
N GLY A 19 -7.08 14.73 -14.77
CA GLY A 19 -8.25 14.42 -13.90
C GLY A 19 -8.56 13.02 -13.29
N PHE A 20 -7.90 12.57 -12.20
CA PHE A 20 -8.34 11.42 -11.35
C PHE A 20 -8.49 11.74 -9.83
N LEU A 21 -7.73 12.71 -9.30
CA LEU A 21 -7.47 12.84 -7.86
C LEU A 21 -8.15 14.04 -7.19
N ILE A 22 -9.36 13.86 -6.68
CA ILE A 22 -9.93 14.70 -5.60
C ILE A 22 -10.39 13.83 -4.41
N GLY A 23 -11.15 12.76 -4.64
CA GLY A 23 -11.47 11.79 -3.57
C GLY A 23 -10.26 11.03 -3.02
N ALA A 24 -9.23 10.83 -3.85
CA ALA A 24 -8.05 10.03 -3.52
C ALA A 24 -6.92 10.80 -2.80
N VAL A 25 -7.12 12.09 -2.48
CA VAL A 25 -6.15 12.91 -1.69
C VAL A 25 -5.98 12.36 -0.25
N LEU A 26 -6.92 11.53 0.21
CA LEU A 26 -6.87 10.81 1.49
C LEU A 26 -6.42 9.34 1.36
N GLY A 27 -6.19 8.80 0.14
CA GLY A 27 -6.04 7.36 -0.08
C GLY A 27 -4.79 6.91 -0.84
N ILE A 28 -4.26 7.70 -1.79
CA ILE A 28 -3.13 7.21 -2.63
C ILE A 28 -1.78 7.22 -1.91
N ALA A 29 -1.66 7.94 -0.79
CA ALA A 29 -0.55 7.78 0.17
C ALA A 29 -0.57 6.45 0.94
N LEU A 30 -1.43 5.49 0.53
CA LEU A 30 -1.51 4.14 1.09
C LEU A 30 -1.22 3.01 0.08
N ILE A 31 -1.28 3.27 -1.24
CA ILE A 31 -1.21 2.20 -2.26
C ILE A 31 0.24 1.91 -2.69
N ALA A 32 1.09 2.93 -2.85
CA ALA A 32 2.53 2.72 -3.01
C ALA A 32 3.15 2.07 -1.75
N THR A 33 2.62 2.46 -0.59
CA THR A 33 3.08 2.17 0.77
C THR A 33 2.99 0.70 1.21
N VAL A 34 2.31 -0.15 0.42
CA VAL A 34 2.26 -1.60 0.66
C VAL A 34 3.40 -2.33 -0.07
N ALA A 35 4.00 -1.72 -1.10
CA ALA A 35 4.91 -2.39 -2.02
C ALA A 35 6.39 -2.38 -1.61
N ILE A 36 6.85 -1.38 -0.83
CA ILE A 36 8.27 -1.29 -0.41
C ILE A 36 8.46 -1.62 1.08
N ALA A 37 7.63 -1.09 1.98
CA ALA A 37 7.72 -1.34 3.42
C ALA A 37 7.71 -2.84 3.83
N THR A 38 7.17 -3.74 3.01
CA THR A 38 6.92 -5.15 3.38
C THR A 38 8.11 -6.11 3.17
N PHE A 39 9.18 -5.73 2.47
CA PHE A 39 10.07 -6.72 1.84
C PHE A 39 11.52 -6.87 2.37
N THR A 40 11.70 -7.72 3.39
CA THR A 40 12.69 -8.83 3.32
C THR A 40 12.11 -10.17 3.81
N CYS A 41 10.78 -10.29 3.77
CA CYS A 41 10.05 -11.33 4.48
C CYS A 41 9.04 -12.08 3.63
N GLY A 42 9.24 -12.13 2.31
CA GLY A 42 8.55 -13.08 1.44
C GLY A 42 7.03 -13.04 1.53
N PHE A 43 6.42 -12.02 0.94
CA PHE A 43 5.02 -12.02 0.51
C PHE A 43 4.73 -10.84 -0.44
N GLY A 44 4.45 -11.13 -1.72
CA GLY A 44 3.99 -10.12 -2.69
C GLY A 44 2.48 -10.07 -2.79
N VAL A 45 1.82 -9.49 -1.78
CA VAL A 45 0.34 -9.48 -1.65
C VAL A 45 -0.31 -8.17 -2.15
N ALA A 46 0.49 -7.14 -2.43
CA ALA A 46 0.04 -5.80 -2.83
C ALA A 46 -0.94 -5.78 -4.03
N LEU A 47 -0.95 -6.84 -4.85
CA LEU A 47 -1.78 -6.94 -6.06
C LEU A 47 -3.25 -7.31 -5.79
N LEU A 48 -3.56 -8.19 -4.83
CA LEU A 48 -4.91 -8.79 -4.73
C LEU A 48 -5.99 -7.76 -4.39
N ALA A 49 -5.70 -6.82 -3.47
CA ALA A 49 -6.61 -5.71 -3.17
C ALA A 49 -6.80 -4.73 -4.34
N GLY A 50 -5.82 -4.64 -5.25
CA GLY A 50 -5.93 -3.86 -6.49
C GLY A 50 -6.75 -4.55 -7.57
N LEU A 51 -6.64 -5.88 -7.69
CA LEU A 51 -7.32 -6.65 -8.74
C LEU A 51 -8.79 -6.96 -8.41
N ALA A 52 -9.13 -7.21 -7.14
CA ALA A 52 -10.53 -7.32 -6.71
C ALA A 52 -11.33 -6.02 -6.93
N ALA A 53 -10.66 -4.87 -7.01
CA ALA A 53 -11.28 -3.59 -7.35
C ALA A 53 -11.71 -3.50 -8.84
N GLY A 54 -11.40 -4.48 -9.69
CA GLY A 54 -11.81 -4.53 -11.09
C GLY A 54 -13.33 -4.50 -11.32
N VAL A 55 -14.13 -4.93 -10.33
CA VAL A 55 -15.61 -4.83 -10.36
C VAL A 55 -16.12 -3.48 -9.81
N GLY A 56 -15.26 -2.71 -9.12
CA GLY A 56 -15.60 -1.42 -8.50
C GLY A 56 -15.64 -0.21 -9.44
N GLY A 57 -15.32 -0.38 -10.73
CA GLY A 57 -15.21 0.71 -11.70
C GLY A 57 -16.50 1.50 -11.95
N SER A 58 -17.66 0.91 -11.66
CA SER A 58 -19.00 1.48 -11.92
C SER A 58 -19.49 2.49 -10.88
N LEU A 59 -18.92 2.52 -9.67
CA LEU A 59 -19.28 3.51 -8.64
C LEU A 59 -18.52 4.85 -8.78
N LEU A 60 -17.60 4.95 -9.73
CA LEU A 60 -16.70 6.10 -9.93
C LEU A 60 -17.14 7.08 -11.02
N THR A 61 -18.21 6.78 -11.77
CA THR A 61 -18.61 7.54 -12.98
C THR A 61 -19.64 8.64 -12.73
N ALA A 62 -20.49 8.52 -11.71
CA ALA A 62 -21.75 9.28 -11.61
C ALA A 62 -21.67 10.77 -11.19
N ALA A 63 -20.47 11.33 -10.95
CA ALA A 63 -20.32 12.65 -10.29
C ALA A 63 -19.50 13.70 -11.09
N GLY A 64 -19.06 13.41 -12.32
CA GLY A 64 -18.00 14.16 -13.01
C GLY A 64 -18.39 15.05 -14.21
N GLU A 65 -19.66 15.20 -14.56
CA GLU A 65 -20.04 15.73 -15.87
C GLU A 65 -20.05 17.27 -16.02
N ALA A 66 -18.85 17.89 -16.13
CA ALA A 66 -18.66 19.24 -16.68
C ALA A 66 -17.22 19.54 -17.16
N ILE A 67 -16.90 20.51 -18.04
CA ILE A 67 -17.65 21.03 -19.22
C ILE A 67 -16.64 21.34 -20.36
N GLY A 68 -15.61 22.18 -20.14
CA GLY A 68 -14.63 22.64 -21.15
C GLY A 68 -14.21 24.12 -20.96
N SER A 69 -13.26 24.71 -21.72
CA SER A 69 -12.49 24.19 -22.87
C SER A 69 -11.27 25.06 -23.28
N MET A 70 -10.33 24.47 -24.05
CA MET A 70 -9.31 25.06 -24.96
C MET A 70 -7.96 25.67 -24.46
N PHE A 71 -6.96 25.53 -25.34
CA PHE A 71 -5.62 26.17 -25.45
C PHE A 71 -4.41 25.60 -24.66
N SER A 72 -3.20 25.97 -25.11
CA SER A 72 -1.88 25.42 -24.72
C SER A 72 -0.77 26.48 -24.82
N SER A 73 0.36 26.31 -24.11
CA SER A 73 1.44 27.31 -23.99
C SER A 73 2.81 26.90 -24.59
N PRO A 74 3.66 27.86 -25.03
CA PRO A 74 5.03 27.61 -25.50
C PRO A 74 6.04 27.30 -24.38
N SER A 75 7.30 26.96 -24.72
CA SER A 75 8.41 26.79 -23.76
C SER A 75 9.79 27.11 -24.37
N GLY A 76 9.85 28.12 -25.26
CA GLY A 76 11.08 28.62 -25.87
C GLY A 76 10.92 28.97 -27.35
N THR A 77 12.03 29.35 -28.01
CA THR A 77 12.08 29.64 -29.46
C THR A 77 13.43 29.26 -30.09
N ILE A 78 13.47 29.12 -31.42
CA ILE A 78 14.73 28.91 -32.19
C ILE A 78 15.55 30.21 -32.25
N ILE A 79 16.72 30.27 -31.61
CA ILE A 79 17.57 31.47 -31.51
C ILE A 79 18.78 31.51 -32.45
N THR A 80 19.12 30.43 -33.16
CA THR A 80 20.06 30.48 -34.30
C THR A 80 19.54 29.68 -35.48
N ALA A 81 19.91 30.09 -36.69
CA ALA A 81 19.43 29.53 -37.96
C ALA A 81 20.38 29.95 -39.10
N SER A 82 20.07 29.54 -40.34
CA SER A 82 20.90 29.78 -41.53
C SER A 82 21.36 31.24 -41.70
N PRO A 83 22.65 31.51 -41.99
CA PRO A 83 23.15 32.87 -42.21
C PRO A 83 22.61 33.53 -43.49
N ASN A 84 22.25 32.74 -44.51
CA ASN A 84 22.02 33.17 -45.88
C ASN A 84 20.77 32.59 -46.57
N VAL A 85 20.10 31.58 -45.99
CA VAL A 85 18.86 31.00 -46.53
C VAL A 85 17.67 31.44 -45.68
N TYR A 86 16.64 31.98 -46.34
CA TYR A 86 15.49 32.60 -45.69
C TYR A 86 14.18 31.97 -46.18
N ILE A 87 13.22 31.86 -45.27
CA ILE A 87 11.84 31.42 -45.51
C ILE A 87 10.95 32.47 -44.85
N ASN A 88 10.03 33.07 -45.62
CA ASN A 88 9.18 34.19 -45.20
C ASN A 88 9.97 35.32 -44.51
N ASN A 89 11.09 35.73 -45.11
CA ASN A 89 12.05 36.72 -44.60
C ASN A 89 12.72 36.40 -43.25
N ARG A 90 12.47 35.23 -42.66
CA ARG A 90 13.12 34.72 -41.45
C ARG A 90 14.18 33.70 -41.83
N LYS A 91 15.29 33.63 -41.09
CA LYS A 91 16.38 32.67 -41.38
C LYS A 91 15.87 31.23 -41.24
N ALA A 92 16.14 30.37 -42.21
CA ALA A 92 15.64 29.01 -42.23
C ALA A 92 16.39 28.11 -41.23
N ALA A 93 15.67 27.33 -40.43
CA ALA A 93 16.25 26.47 -39.42
C ALA A 93 16.69 25.10 -40.00
N HIS A 94 17.75 24.55 -39.42
CA HIS A 94 18.38 23.32 -39.87
C HIS A 94 19.13 22.60 -38.73
N VAL A 95 19.20 21.29 -38.83
CA VAL A 95 19.79 20.36 -37.86
C VAL A 95 21.27 20.68 -37.59
N GLU A 96 21.79 20.26 -36.43
CA GLU A 96 23.16 20.43 -35.91
C GLU A 96 23.64 21.87 -35.62
N LYS A 97 23.28 22.82 -36.48
CA LYS A 97 23.83 24.18 -36.52
C LYS A 97 22.82 25.26 -36.08
N SER A 98 21.54 24.90 -35.89
CA SER A 98 20.52 25.77 -35.29
C SER A 98 20.30 25.40 -33.83
N ILE A 99 20.11 26.42 -32.99
CA ILE A 99 19.99 26.34 -31.53
C ILE A 99 18.63 26.89 -31.11
N GLY A 100 17.97 26.23 -30.16
CA GLY A 100 16.85 26.77 -29.41
C GLY A 100 17.28 27.40 -28.10
N ALA A 101 16.59 28.46 -27.67
CA ALA A 101 16.45 28.77 -26.26
C ALA A 101 15.31 27.90 -25.75
N CYS A 102 15.60 26.99 -24.82
CA CYS A 102 14.60 26.17 -24.14
C CYS A 102 14.59 26.59 -22.68
N ASP A 103 13.46 27.11 -22.21
CA ASP A 103 13.34 27.70 -20.87
C ASP A 103 13.41 26.65 -19.73
N LYS A 104 13.61 25.38 -20.08
CA LYS A 104 13.66 24.22 -19.17
C LYS A 104 15.02 23.51 -19.12
N HIS A 105 16.00 23.90 -19.93
CA HIS A 105 17.29 23.20 -20.02
C HIS A 105 18.48 24.19 -20.12
N PRO A 106 19.48 24.12 -19.22
CA PRO A 106 20.58 25.08 -19.19
C PRO A 106 21.64 24.81 -20.28
N GLY A 107 21.39 25.24 -21.52
CA GLY A 107 22.41 25.22 -22.57
C GLY A 107 21.91 25.55 -23.97
N PRO A 108 22.83 25.70 -24.95
CA PRO A 108 22.50 25.90 -26.36
C PRO A 108 22.02 24.58 -27.00
N VAL A 109 20.77 24.20 -26.72
CA VAL A 109 20.15 22.97 -27.22
C VAL A 109 19.99 23.01 -28.74
N LYS A 110 20.48 22.00 -29.44
CA LYS A 110 20.53 21.98 -30.92
C LYS A 110 19.27 21.34 -31.50
N ILE A 111 18.90 21.68 -32.73
CA ILE A 111 17.94 20.87 -33.48
C ILE A 111 18.59 19.52 -33.82
N ALA A 112 17.95 18.42 -33.44
CA ALA A 112 18.47 17.05 -33.51
C ALA A 112 17.82 16.21 -34.62
N GLU A 113 16.57 16.52 -34.99
CA GLU A 113 15.81 15.80 -36.02
C GLU A 113 15.47 16.71 -37.22
N GLY A 114 15.36 16.13 -38.42
CA GLY A 114 15.04 16.88 -39.64
C GLY A 114 14.71 16.03 -40.86
N SER A 115 14.67 16.68 -42.02
CA SER A 115 14.35 16.04 -43.32
C SER A 115 15.44 15.09 -43.81
N THR A 116 15.05 13.88 -44.21
CA THR A 116 15.96 12.88 -44.80
C THR A 116 16.57 13.29 -46.16
N ASN A 117 15.96 14.24 -46.88
CA ASN A 117 16.34 14.53 -48.27
C ASN A 117 16.29 16.02 -48.69
N VAL A 118 15.99 16.94 -47.77
CA VAL A 118 16.10 18.39 -48.01
C VAL A 118 17.12 18.99 -47.07
N PHE A 119 18.11 19.70 -47.62
CA PHE A 119 19.26 20.22 -46.90
C PHE A 119 19.40 21.73 -47.08
N ILE A 120 19.83 22.43 -46.04
CA ILE A 120 20.16 23.86 -46.03
C ILE A 120 21.61 23.96 -45.56
N ASN A 121 22.49 24.59 -46.34
CA ASN A 121 23.93 24.72 -46.03
C ASN A 121 24.59 23.38 -45.61
N SER A 122 24.29 22.34 -46.40
CA SER A 122 24.80 20.97 -46.25
C SER A 122 24.46 20.27 -44.93
N VAL A 123 23.42 20.70 -44.22
CA VAL A 123 22.79 19.97 -43.09
C VAL A 123 21.28 19.85 -43.29
N ALA A 124 20.65 18.85 -42.69
CA ALA A 124 19.24 18.56 -42.89
C ALA A 124 18.35 19.74 -42.48
N ALA A 125 17.30 20.01 -43.26
CA ALA A 125 16.36 21.09 -42.98
C ALA A 125 15.39 20.72 -41.85
N ALA A 126 15.16 21.67 -40.93
CA ALA A 126 14.30 21.48 -39.76
C ALA A 126 12.86 21.92 -40.02
N ARG A 127 11.89 21.28 -39.35
CA ARG A 127 10.46 21.47 -39.60
C ARG A 127 9.68 21.44 -38.30
N LYS A 128 8.46 21.99 -38.34
CA LYS A 128 7.47 21.85 -37.27
C LYS A 128 7.26 20.37 -36.94
N GLY A 129 7.32 20.04 -35.65
CA GLY A 129 7.24 18.70 -35.12
C GLY A 129 8.57 17.94 -35.00
N ASP A 130 9.67 18.39 -35.61
CA ASP A 130 10.99 17.77 -35.42
C ASP A 130 11.59 18.20 -34.05
N LYS A 131 12.39 17.34 -33.39
CA LYS A 131 12.94 17.57 -32.03
C LYS A 131 14.31 18.26 -31.95
N LEU A 132 14.58 18.83 -30.78
CA LEU A 132 15.87 19.30 -30.29
C LEU A 132 16.55 18.27 -29.37
N THR A 133 17.84 18.47 -29.07
CA THR A 133 18.64 17.57 -28.21
C THR A 133 18.09 17.40 -26.79
N CYS A 134 17.36 18.38 -26.26
CA CYS A 134 16.64 18.31 -24.98
C CYS A 134 15.20 17.75 -25.08
N GLY A 135 14.87 17.05 -26.16
CA GLY A 135 13.54 16.45 -26.38
C GLY A 135 12.41 17.43 -26.72
N ALA A 136 12.64 18.74 -26.57
CA ALA A 136 11.72 19.81 -26.99
C ALA A 136 11.37 19.66 -28.49
N THR A 137 10.12 19.95 -28.83
CA THR A 137 9.59 19.81 -30.20
C THR A 137 9.33 21.19 -30.80
N ILE A 138 9.67 21.39 -32.08
CA ILE A 138 9.41 22.68 -32.75
C ILE A 138 7.90 22.82 -32.99
N SER A 139 7.25 23.79 -32.34
CA SER A 139 5.80 24.04 -32.42
C SER A 139 5.42 25.09 -33.44
N GLY A 140 6.30 26.07 -33.71
CA GLY A 140 6.12 27.04 -34.79
C GLY A 140 6.52 26.50 -36.18
N GLY A 141 6.04 27.12 -37.24
CA GLY A 141 6.38 26.73 -38.61
C GLY A 141 5.91 27.74 -39.66
N SER A 142 6.31 27.52 -40.92
CA SER A 142 5.97 28.37 -42.05
C SER A 142 4.66 27.98 -42.74
N ASP A 143 3.71 28.90 -42.68
CA ASP A 143 2.29 28.78 -43.02
C ASP A 143 2.02 28.40 -44.50
N ASN A 144 3.00 28.62 -45.36
CA ASN A 144 2.93 28.44 -46.82
C ASN A 144 4.21 27.84 -47.44
N VAL A 145 5.20 27.42 -46.64
CA VAL A 145 6.45 26.82 -47.14
C VAL A 145 6.70 25.51 -46.39
N PHE A 146 6.68 24.41 -47.14
CA PHE A 146 6.73 23.06 -46.60
C PHE A 146 7.96 22.31 -47.12
N ILE A 147 8.46 21.39 -46.28
CA ILE A 147 9.66 20.60 -46.56
C ILE A 147 9.28 19.11 -46.66
N GLY A 148 9.88 18.44 -47.64
CA GLY A 148 9.71 17.01 -47.89
C GLY A 148 10.55 16.10 -46.98
N GLY A 149 10.66 14.84 -47.41
CA GLY A 149 11.45 13.81 -46.74
C GLY A 149 10.78 13.19 -45.52
N GLY A 150 11.32 12.06 -45.07
CA GLY A 150 11.00 11.47 -43.78
C GLY A 150 11.55 12.31 -42.63
N ARG A 151 11.45 11.80 -41.40
CA ARG A 151 12.19 12.32 -40.24
C ARG A 151 13.36 11.40 -39.95
N TYR A 152 14.53 12.00 -39.67
CA TYR A 152 15.71 11.30 -39.21
C TYR A 152 16.36 12.07 -38.07
N ARG A 153 17.00 11.35 -37.15
CA ARG A 153 17.69 11.89 -35.97
C ARG A 153 19.20 11.90 -36.24
N TYR A 154 19.78 13.09 -36.32
CA TYR A 154 21.19 13.30 -36.68
C TYR A 154 22.08 13.56 -35.46
N LEU A 155 21.51 14.10 -34.38
CA LEU A 155 22.14 14.20 -33.07
C LEU A 155 21.41 13.30 -32.07
N PRO A 156 22.08 12.80 -31.01
CA PRO A 156 21.39 12.24 -29.87
C PRO A 156 20.38 13.25 -29.31
N VAL A 157 19.31 12.73 -28.75
CA VAL A 157 18.43 13.44 -27.82
C VAL A 157 18.80 12.86 -26.47
N ASP A 158 19.20 13.69 -25.52
CA ASP A 158 19.88 13.25 -24.31
C ASP A 158 18.87 12.69 -23.29
N ASP A 159 19.03 11.41 -22.95
CA ASP A 159 18.45 10.79 -21.77
C ASP A 159 19.51 10.79 -20.64
N GLU A 160 19.21 11.39 -19.50
CA GLU A 160 20.17 11.51 -18.39
C GLU A 160 20.38 10.19 -17.63
N ILE A 161 21.37 9.38 -18.04
CA ILE A 161 22.21 8.52 -17.16
C ILE A 161 23.41 7.95 -17.97
N PRO A 162 24.64 7.97 -17.43
CA PRO A 162 25.77 7.28 -18.06
C PRO A 162 25.57 5.76 -18.13
N GLY A 163 25.75 5.17 -19.32
CA GLY A 163 25.39 3.76 -19.59
C GLY A 163 26.09 2.69 -18.74
N TRP A 164 27.21 3.02 -18.06
CA TRP A 164 27.87 2.08 -17.14
C TRP A 164 27.11 1.87 -15.81
N LEU A 165 26.09 2.71 -15.53
CA LEU A 165 25.23 2.61 -14.33
C LEU A 165 24.05 1.62 -14.51
N ARG A 166 23.93 0.96 -15.66
CA ARG A 166 22.91 -0.06 -15.99
C ARG A 166 23.28 -1.48 -15.51
N THR A 167 24.13 -1.57 -14.50
CA THR A 167 24.93 -2.74 -14.13
C THR A 167 24.12 -4.00 -13.80
N THR A 168 22.86 -3.85 -13.38
CA THR A 168 21.98 -4.97 -13.00
C THR A 168 21.08 -5.42 -14.15
N VAL A 169 20.44 -4.50 -14.88
CA VAL A 169 19.41 -4.84 -15.90
C VAL A 169 20.00 -5.58 -17.10
N ASP A 170 21.16 -5.15 -17.63
CA ASP A 170 21.79 -5.84 -18.76
C ASP A 170 22.31 -7.24 -18.37
N VAL A 171 22.69 -7.43 -17.09
CA VAL A 171 23.05 -8.75 -16.53
C VAL A 171 21.80 -9.62 -16.30
N LEU A 172 20.69 -9.03 -15.85
CA LEU A 172 19.42 -9.73 -15.64
C LEU A 172 18.75 -10.13 -16.95
N MET A 173 18.86 -9.35 -18.04
CA MET A 173 18.39 -9.76 -19.36
C MET A 173 19.15 -10.99 -19.89
N ALA A 174 20.40 -11.20 -19.50
CA ALA A 174 21.13 -12.44 -19.78
C ALA A 174 20.66 -13.65 -18.92
N VAL A 175 20.03 -13.41 -17.77
CA VAL A 175 19.43 -14.46 -16.91
C VAL A 175 17.99 -14.75 -17.33
N ALA A 176 17.19 -13.73 -17.65
CA ALA A 176 15.82 -13.86 -18.15
C ALA A 176 15.75 -14.41 -19.58
N GLY A 177 16.76 -14.11 -20.41
CA GLY A 177 16.93 -14.70 -21.75
C GLY A 177 17.11 -16.22 -21.76
N ALA A 178 17.30 -16.86 -20.60
CA ALA A 178 17.39 -18.31 -20.45
C ALA A 178 16.06 -19.08 -20.67
N ALA A 179 14.99 -18.39 -21.09
CA ALA A 179 13.78 -19.01 -21.66
C ALA A 179 14.11 -19.98 -22.84
N GLY A 180 15.29 -19.83 -23.47
CA GLY A 180 15.85 -20.71 -24.49
C GLY A 180 16.65 -21.92 -23.99
N GLY A 181 16.53 -22.34 -22.73
CA GLY A 181 16.97 -23.67 -22.28
C GLY A 181 18.16 -23.73 -21.33
N ILE A 182 17.95 -23.34 -20.06
CA ILE A 182 18.81 -23.77 -18.94
C ILE A 182 18.02 -24.69 -18.00
N ALA A 183 17.94 -25.98 -18.36
CA ALA A 183 17.55 -27.04 -17.43
C ALA A 183 18.74 -27.38 -16.50
N GLN A 184 19.18 -26.43 -15.68
CA GLN A 184 20.23 -26.64 -14.69
C GLN A 184 19.76 -26.30 -13.28
N LEU A 185 19.36 -27.37 -12.58
CA LEU A 185 19.42 -27.48 -11.12
C LEU A 185 18.62 -26.43 -10.34
N LEU A 186 17.29 -26.59 -10.39
CA LEU A 186 16.48 -26.57 -9.15
C LEU A 186 17.04 -27.63 -8.19
N LYS A 187 18.17 -27.32 -7.55
CA LYS A 187 18.72 -28.12 -6.46
C LYS A 187 17.92 -27.79 -5.21
N ALA A 188 16.88 -28.59 -4.96
CA ALA A 188 16.33 -28.83 -3.62
C ALA A 188 17.39 -29.57 -2.77
N GLY A 189 18.57 -28.95 -2.60
CA GLY A 189 19.76 -29.52 -2.02
C GLY A 189 19.70 -29.43 -0.51
N THR A 190 19.00 -30.39 0.11
CA THR A 190 18.93 -30.60 1.57
C THR A 190 18.59 -29.33 2.35
N GLN A 191 17.29 -29.04 2.51
CA GLN A 191 16.74 -27.86 3.22
C GLN A 191 17.24 -27.66 4.67
N ALA A 192 17.89 -28.67 5.25
CA ALA A 192 18.51 -28.62 6.58
C ALA A 192 19.69 -27.63 6.65
N GLY A 193 19.39 -26.35 6.85
CA GLY A 193 20.37 -25.30 7.11
C GLY A 193 20.17 -23.95 6.42
N MET A 194 19.09 -23.76 5.65
CA MET A 194 18.77 -22.46 4.98
C MET A 194 17.72 -21.61 5.71
N LYS A 195 17.32 -22.01 6.93
CA LYS A 195 16.24 -21.38 7.69
C LYS A 195 16.80 -20.37 8.70
N ALA A 196 16.17 -19.21 8.83
CA ALA A 196 16.47 -18.29 9.92
C ALA A 196 16.17 -18.92 11.29
N VAL A 197 16.94 -18.56 12.31
CA VAL A 197 16.77 -19.08 13.70
C VAL A 197 15.41 -18.70 14.29
N LEU A 198 14.84 -17.57 13.85
CA LEU A 198 13.47 -17.15 14.17
C LEU A 198 12.72 -16.73 12.90
N PRO A 199 11.40 -16.99 12.84
CA PRO A 199 10.54 -16.45 11.80
C PRO A 199 10.51 -14.92 11.83
N CYS A 200 10.40 -14.33 10.64
CA CYS A 200 10.21 -12.90 10.47
C CYS A 200 8.99 -12.39 11.26
N ALA A 201 9.13 -11.25 11.92
CA ALA A 201 8.03 -10.61 12.68
C ALA A 201 6.83 -10.30 11.77
N LEU A 202 7.08 -9.82 10.55
CA LEU A 202 6.04 -9.50 9.57
C LEU A 202 5.32 -10.75 9.03
N LYS A 203 5.99 -11.91 8.95
CA LYS A 203 5.35 -13.18 8.53
C LYS A 203 4.33 -13.72 9.55
N PHE A 204 4.18 -13.13 10.73
CA PHE A 204 3.07 -13.42 11.64
C PHE A 204 1.82 -12.59 11.31
N THR A 205 2.00 -11.34 10.90
CA THR A 205 0.89 -10.44 10.53
C THR A 205 0.42 -10.68 9.09
N ALA A 206 1.35 -10.82 8.15
CA ALA A 206 1.07 -10.99 6.73
C ALA A 206 0.73 -12.44 6.34
N GLY A 207 1.22 -13.44 7.09
CA GLY A 207 1.07 -14.87 6.78
C GLY A 207 -0.36 -15.43 6.87
N PHE A 208 -1.36 -14.58 7.13
CA PHE A 208 -2.77 -14.91 7.13
C PHE A 208 -3.58 -14.18 6.05
N VAL A 209 -3.24 -12.92 5.75
CA VAL A 209 -4.03 -12.04 4.89
C VAL A 209 -3.50 -12.11 3.45
N ALA A 210 -3.50 -13.32 2.88
CA ALA A 210 -2.98 -13.59 1.52
C ALA A 210 -4.08 -13.92 0.48
N GLY A 211 -5.35 -13.96 0.90
CA GLY A 211 -6.49 -14.33 0.07
C GLY A 211 -7.81 -13.79 0.63
N GLU A 212 -8.86 -13.83 -0.19
CA GLU A 212 -10.16 -13.22 0.09
C GLU A 212 -10.89 -13.97 1.21
N VAL A 213 -10.90 -15.30 1.12
CA VAL A 213 -11.51 -16.24 2.09
C VAL A 213 -10.93 -16.00 3.49
N GLY A 214 -9.61 -15.98 3.65
CA GLY A 214 -8.96 -15.85 4.97
C GLY A 214 -9.39 -14.60 5.73
N SER A 215 -9.36 -13.44 5.07
CA SER A 215 -9.69 -12.14 5.67
C SER A 215 -11.15 -11.99 6.11
N ARG A 216 -12.05 -12.81 5.55
CA ARG A 216 -13.51 -12.67 5.71
C ARG A 216 -14.08 -13.41 6.93
N TYR A 217 -13.41 -14.46 7.40
CA TYR A 217 -13.97 -15.36 8.43
C TYR A 217 -13.37 -15.20 9.82
N VAL A 218 -12.35 -14.36 10.02
CA VAL A 218 -11.79 -14.07 11.34
C VAL A 218 -11.56 -12.58 11.55
N VAL A 219 -11.97 -12.09 12.72
CA VAL A 219 -11.94 -10.66 13.10
C VAL A 219 -10.50 -10.20 13.43
N GLU A 220 -10.09 -9.04 12.93
CA GLU A 220 -8.69 -8.55 12.98
C GLU A 220 -8.03 -8.58 14.39
N PRO A 221 -8.69 -8.10 15.48
CA PRO A 221 -8.22 -8.31 16.86
C PRO A 221 -7.88 -9.75 17.24
N VAL A 222 -8.75 -10.72 16.93
CA VAL A 222 -8.51 -12.16 17.16
C VAL A 222 -7.35 -12.61 16.30
N MET A 223 -7.31 -12.17 15.04
CA MET A 223 -6.25 -12.55 14.11
C MET A 223 -4.87 -12.15 14.59
N ARG A 224 -4.68 -10.88 14.98
CA ARG A 224 -3.38 -10.37 15.44
C ARG A 224 -2.90 -11.07 16.71
N SER A 225 -3.81 -11.37 17.62
CA SER A 225 -3.49 -11.92 18.95
C SER A 225 -3.44 -13.44 19.00
N ALA A 226 -4.52 -14.13 18.62
CA ALA A 226 -4.67 -15.58 18.78
C ALA A 226 -3.98 -16.40 17.69
N ILE A 227 -3.93 -15.91 16.45
CA ILE A 227 -3.33 -16.65 15.31
C ILE A 227 -1.95 -16.08 14.94
N GLY A 228 -1.81 -14.75 14.89
CA GLY A 228 -0.53 -14.06 14.71
C GLY A 228 0.38 -14.08 15.93
N GLY A 229 -0.15 -14.36 17.13
CA GLY A 229 0.66 -14.45 18.35
C GLY A 229 1.26 -13.12 18.82
N LEU A 230 0.67 -11.96 18.47
CA LEU A 230 1.12 -10.63 18.88
C LEU A 230 0.14 -9.99 19.86
N SER A 231 0.54 -9.80 21.12
CA SER A 231 -0.29 -9.17 22.18
C SER A 231 0.51 -8.13 22.98
N GLY A 232 -0.14 -7.15 23.62
CA GLY A 232 0.53 -6.14 24.45
C GLY A 232 1.47 -5.17 23.70
N ASN A 233 0.95 -4.50 22.67
CA ASN A 233 1.56 -3.35 22.00
C ASN A 233 3.04 -3.47 21.49
N PRO A 234 3.33 -4.36 20.52
CA PRO A 234 3.21 -5.81 20.58
C PRO A 234 4.44 -6.49 21.23
N VAL A 235 4.16 -7.61 21.87
CA VAL A 235 5.09 -8.67 22.29
C VAL A 235 4.78 -9.90 21.45
N ASP A 236 5.81 -10.54 20.90
CA ASP A 236 5.69 -11.85 20.24
C ASP A 236 5.57 -12.92 21.33
N THR A 237 4.40 -13.56 21.41
CA THR A 237 4.07 -14.56 22.44
C THR A 237 4.89 -15.84 22.34
N THR A 238 5.48 -16.16 21.17
CA THR A 238 6.28 -17.38 20.98
C THR A 238 7.70 -17.22 21.53
N THR A 239 8.22 -15.99 21.59
CA THR A 239 9.59 -15.68 22.08
C THR A 239 9.60 -14.88 23.38
N GLY A 240 8.57 -14.08 23.64
CA GLY A 240 8.54 -13.06 24.68
C GLY A 240 9.31 -11.78 24.35
N ARG A 241 9.75 -11.59 23.09
CA ARG A 241 10.44 -10.36 22.67
C ARG A 241 9.44 -9.21 22.47
N LYS A 242 9.77 -8.03 23.00
CA LYS A 242 9.18 -6.75 22.60
C LYS A 242 9.58 -6.42 21.17
N LEU A 243 8.60 -6.05 20.35
CA LEU A 243 8.74 -5.61 18.96
C LEU A 243 8.23 -4.18 18.77
N ILE A 244 8.79 -3.45 17.79
CA ILE A 244 8.09 -2.36 17.09
C ILE A 244 8.26 -2.66 15.60
N PRO A 245 7.21 -3.13 14.89
CA PRO A 245 7.28 -3.35 13.46
C PRO A 245 7.28 -2.02 12.71
N ASP A 246 8.14 -1.94 11.70
CA ASP A 246 8.28 -0.94 10.62
C ASP A 246 7.55 0.39 10.85
N GLU A 247 8.06 1.17 11.79
CA GLU A 247 7.57 2.52 12.03
C GLU A 247 8.17 3.47 10.97
N ILE A 248 7.34 3.92 10.04
CA ILE A 248 7.71 4.89 9.00
C ILE A 248 7.84 6.29 9.62
N ASP A 249 9.02 6.91 9.52
CA ASP A 249 9.25 8.29 9.93
C ASP A 249 8.97 9.30 8.81
N PHE A 250 9.22 8.92 7.54
CA PHE A 250 8.83 9.68 6.35
C PHE A 250 8.79 8.81 5.09
N SER A 251 8.16 9.32 4.02
CA SER A 251 8.23 8.75 2.67
C SER A 251 8.43 9.85 1.62
N LEU A 252 9.17 9.55 0.54
CA LEU A 252 9.35 10.43 -0.62
C LEU A 252 8.91 9.74 -1.91
N PRO A 253 8.12 10.40 -2.78
CA PRO A 253 7.60 9.81 -4.01
C PRO A 253 8.69 9.60 -5.06
N GLY A 254 8.52 8.57 -5.89
CA GLY A 254 9.43 8.25 -6.99
C GLY A 254 8.93 7.08 -7.82
N LEU A 255 9.63 6.82 -8.94
CA LEU A 255 9.53 5.55 -9.67
C LEU A 255 10.11 4.36 -8.86
N MET A 256 10.89 4.68 -7.83
CA MET A 256 11.30 3.82 -6.73
C MET A 256 11.28 4.70 -5.46
N PRO A 257 10.16 4.76 -4.69
CA PRO A 257 10.05 5.68 -3.57
C PRO A 257 11.01 5.36 -2.43
N ILE A 258 11.41 6.38 -1.67
CA ILE A 258 12.21 6.21 -0.44
C ILE A 258 11.24 6.13 0.73
N GLU A 259 11.05 4.94 1.27
CA GLU A 259 10.30 4.71 2.51
C GLU A 259 11.28 4.54 3.66
N TRP A 260 11.25 5.49 4.61
CA TRP A 260 12.19 5.52 5.71
C TRP A 260 11.52 4.98 6.98
N SER A 261 11.77 3.69 7.27
CA SER A 261 11.19 2.99 8.43
C SER A 261 12.23 2.48 9.41
N ARG A 262 11.80 2.28 10.67
CA ARG A 262 12.60 1.74 11.77
C ARG A 262 11.95 0.46 12.32
N PHE A 263 12.73 -0.61 12.41
CA PHE A 263 12.33 -1.84 13.11
C PHE A 263 13.01 -1.94 14.48
N TYR A 264 12.30 -2.35 15.53
CA TYR A 264 12.88 -2.72 16.82
C TYR A 264 12.55 -4.16 17.21
N ALA A 265 13.55 -4.92 17.64
CA ALA A 265 13.33 -6.15 18.39
C ALA A 265 14.37 -6.31 19.51
N SER A 266 13.84 -6.40 20.74
CA SER A 266 14.60 -6.53 22.00
C SER A 266 15.57 -7.72 22.10
N ASN A 267 15.43 -8.75 21.26
CA ASN A 267 16.33 -9.90 21.22
C ASN A 267 17.47 -9.75 20.19
N LEU A 268 17.52 -8.65 19.44
CA LEU A 268 18.62 -8.37 18.52
C LEU A 268 19.83 -7.82 19.27
N ASN A 269 21.01 -8.35 18.92
CA ASN A 269 22.29 -7.87 19.44
C ASN A 269 23.10 -7.07 18.40
N VAL A 270 22.46 -6.69 17.29
CA VAL A 270 23.00 -5.68 16.37
C VAL A 270 22.95 -4.31 17.03
N ASP A 271 24.02 -3.53 16.88
CA ASP A 271 24.11 -2.13 17.28
C ASP A 271 24.17 -1.30 15.99
N SER A 272 23.01 -0.80 15.56
CA SER A 272 22.82 -0.04 14.33
C SER A 272 23.26 1.42 14.48
N VAL A 273 23.09 2.22 13.42
CA VAL A 273 23.24 3.68 13.52
C VAL A 273 22.20 4.35 14.44
N LEU A 274 21.16 3.61 14.88
CA LEU A 274 20.18 3.99 15.90
C LEU A 274 20.44 3.34 17.28
N GLY A 275 21.45 2.48 17.38
CA GLY A 275 21.83 1.74 18.57
C GLY A 275 21.09 0.41 18.77
N LYS A 276 21.61 -0.37 19.72
CA LYS A 276 21.20 -1.76 20.02
C LYS A 276 19.69 -2.02 19.91
N GLY A 277 19.35 -3.06 19.15
CA GLY A 277 17.97 -3.57 19.03
C GLY A 277 17.15 -2.93 17.92
N TRP A 278 17.60 -1.79 17.37
CA TRP A 278 17.04 -1.16 16.19
C TRP A 278 17.74 -1.64 14.90
N VAL A 279 17.01 -1.71 13.80
CA VAL A 279 17.52 -1.96 12.44
C VAL A 279 16.80 -1.06 11.43
N LEU A 280 17.53 -0.63 10.40
CA LEU A 280 17.00 0.09 9.24
C LEU A 280 17.05 -0.79 7.96
N PRO A 281 16.10 -0.64 7.01
CA PRO A 281 16.01 -1.49 5.81
C PRO A 281 17.27 -1.57 4.92
N TRP A 282 18.16 -0.59 4.99
CA TRP A 282 19.41 -0.50 4.22
C TRP A 282 20.68 -0.91 4.99
N GLU A 283 20.56 -1.31 6.26
CA GLU A 283 21.66 -1.92 7.04
C GLU A 283 21.87 -3.41 6.71
N GLN A 284 21.14 -3.92 5.71
CA GLN A 284 21.30 -5.26 5.17
C GLN A 284 22.72 -5.52 4.65
N SER A 285 23.19 -6.75 4.82
CA SER A 285 24.53 -7.18 4.40
C SER A 285 24.62 -8.67 4.12
N LEU A 286 25.48 -9.06 3.18
CA LEU A 286 25.91 -10.46 2.96
C LEU A 286 27.32 -10.65 3.53
N ARG A 287 27.59 -11.80 4.17
CA ARG A 287 28.95 -12.26 4.50
C ARG A 287 29.14 -13.71 4.09
N LYS A 288 30.31 -14.07 3.57
CA LYS A 288 30.66 -15.46 3.18
C LYS A 288 31.59 -16.10 4.21
N ARG A 289 31.38 -17.38 4.50
CA ARG A 289 32.24 -18.19 5.39
C ARG A 289 32.26 -19.64 4.92
N GLY A 290 33.25 -19.99 4.11
CA GLY A 290 33.34 -21.27 3.41
C GLY A 290 32.14 -21.49 2.51
N SER A 291 31.52 -22.67 2.63
CA SER A 291 30.37 -23.10 1.81
C SER A 291 29.03 -22.42 2.14
N PHE A 292 29.03 -21.35 2.94
CA PHE A 292 27.81 -20.64 3.32
C PHE A 292 27.93 -19.13 3.14
N LEU A 293 26.84 -18.53 2.68
CA LEU A 293 26.57 -17.10 2.71
C LEU A 293 25.54 -16.81 3.80
N TYR A 294 25.67 -15.67 4.46
CA TYR A 294 24.77 -15.24 5.54
C TYR A 294 24.29 -13.83 5.25
N LEU A 295 22.99 -13.69 4.99
CA LEU A 295 22.30 -12.41 4.93
C LEU A 295 21.98 -11.94 6.35
N THR A 296 22.22 -10.67 6.63
CA THR A 296 21.58 -9.91 7.70
C THR A 296 20.42 -9.15 7.05
N ASP A 297 19.17 -9.48 7.39
CA ASP A 297 17.96 -8.93 6.74
C ASP A 297 17.48 -7.61 7.37
N ASN A 298 16.32 -7.05 6.93
CA ASN A 298 15.81 -5.77 7.46
C ASN A 298 15.39 -5.82 8.94
N GLN A 299 15.36 -7.00 9.54
CA GLN A 299 15.07 -7.25 10.95
C GLN A 299 16.30 -7.77 11.71
N GLY A 300 17.50 -7.63 11.13
CA GLY A 300 18.74 -8.09 11.74
C GLY A 300 18.85 -9.61 11.90
N ARG A 301 17.94 -10.39 11.28
CA ARG A 301 18.00 -11.86 11.32
C ARG A 301 19.16 -12.32 10.45
N THR A 302 19.93 -13.28 10.96
CA THR A 302 20.88 -14.03 10.13
C THR A 302 20.14 -15.12 9.36
N VAL A 303 20.01 -14.96 8.05
CA VAL A 303 19.45 -15.95 7.11
C VAL A 303 20.62 -16.66 6.41
N PRO A 304 20.83 -17.97 6.63
CA PRO A 304 21.85 -18.74 5.94
C PRO A 304 21.41 -19.18 4.53
N PHE A 305 22.36 -19.17 3.60
CA PHE A 305 22.27 -19.74 2.25
C PHE A 305 23.51 -20.60 1.98
N VAL A 306 23.38 -21.64 1.16
CA VAL A 306 24.56 -22.37 0.64
C VAL A 306 25.22 -21.54 -0.45
N ASP A 307 26.56 -21.56 -0.48
CA ASP A 307 27.36 -20.89 -1.49
C ASP A 307 27.10 -21.43 -2.92
N ILE A 308 27.13 -20.54 -3.91
CA ILE A 308 26.75 -20.83 -5.30
C ILE A 308 27.81 -20.30 -6.29
N ALA A 309 28.02 -21.00 -7.40
CA ALA A 309 29.01 -20.61 -8.39
C ALA A 309 28.52 -19.43 -9.27
N PRO A 310 29.43 -18.68 -9.92
CA PRO A 310 29.06 -17.65 -10.88
C PRO A 310 28.07 -18.16 -11.95
N GLY A 311 27.03 -17.36 -12.20
CA GLY A 311 25.94 -17.70 -13.11
C GLY A 311 24.84 -18.60 -12.52
N GLN A 312 24.92 -18.98 -11.24
CA GLN A 312 23.90 -19.79 -10.57
C GLN A 312 22.93 -18.93 -9.74
N ARG A 313 21.79 -19.52 -9.38
CA ARG A 313 20.87 -19.00 -8.36
C ARG A 313 20.26 -20.14 -7.54
N ILE A 314 19.83 -19.84 -6.32
CA ILE A 314 19.12 -20.76 -5.44
C ILE A 314 17.94 -20.06 -4.77
N TYR A 315 16.80 -20.74 -4.67
CA TYR A 315 15.60 -20.22 -4.02
C TYR A 315 15.53 -20.68 -2.55
N ASN A 316 15.18 -19.76 -1.64
CA ASN A 316 14.90 -20.07 -0.24
C ASN A 316 13.39 -19.93 0.02
N PRO A 317 12.63 -21.04 0.15
CA PRO A 317 11.18 -20.98 0.32
C PRO A 317 10.75 -20.42 1.69
N HIS A 318 11.58 -20.55 2.74
CA HIS A 318 11.24 -20.01 4.06
C HIS A 318 11.12 -18.48 4.06
N GLU A 319 11.98 -17.81 3.27
CA GLU A 319 12.05 -16.35 3.15
C GLU A 319 11.50 -15.82 1.80
N GLN A 320 11.07 -16.73 0.91
CA GLN A 320 10.59 -16.51 -0.47
C GLN A 320 11.48 -15.58 -1.31
N VAL A 321 12.78 -15.83 -1.30
CA VAL A 321 13.77 -15.02 -2.01
C VAL A 321 14.81 -15.89 -2.72
N TYR A 322 15.23 -15.49 -3.90
CA TYR A 322 16.38 -16.07 -4.60
C TYR A 322 17.66 -15.39 -4.13
N LEU A 323 18.71 -16.17 -3.86
CA LEU A 323 20.09 -15.71 -3.93
C LEU A 323 20.63 -15.99 -5.33
N VAL A 324 21.26 -14.99 -5.95
CA VAL A 324 21.81 -15.04 -7.31
C VAL A 324 23.29 -14.66 -7.27
N CYS A 325 24.13 -15.39 -7.99
CA CYS A 325 25.52 -15.03 -8.26
C CYS A 325 25.68 -14.77 -9.76
N THR A 326 26.08 -13.56 -10.15
CA THR A 326 26.23 -13.19 -11.56
C THR A 326 27.39 -13.95 -12.21
N GLN A 327 27.49 -13.92 -13.54
CA GLN A 327 28.65 -14.47 -14.26
C GLN A 327 29.98 -13.80 -13.87
N GLY A 328 29.94 -12.58 -13.31
CA GLY A 328 31.10 -11.89 -12.74
C GLY A 328 31.44 -12.27 -11.30
N GLY A 329 30.63 -13.09 -10.63
CA GLY A 329 30.83 -13.46 -9.21
C GLY A 329 30.23 -12.49 -8.19
N HIS A 330 29.42 -11.53 -8.63
CA HIS A 330 28.73 -10.58 -7.74
C HIS A 330 27.43 -11.20 -7.22
N TYR A 331 27.05 -10.90 -5.98
CA TYR A 331 25.85 -11.41 -5.34
C TYR A 331 24.72 -10.38 -5.32
N LEU A 332 23.50 -10.88 -5.53
CA LEU A 332 22.26 -10.15 -5.32
C LEU A 332 21.15 -11.08 -4.84
N LEU A 333 20.16 -10.53 -4.15
CA LEU A 333 18.89 -11.20 -3.89
C LEU A 333 17.85 -10.78 -4.94
N GLN A 334 16.97 -11.69 -5.34
CA GLN A 334 15.81 -11.41 -6.19
C GLN A 334 14.52 -11.83 -5.46
N THR A 335 13.57 -10.91 -5.31
CA THR A 335 12.21 -11.20 -4.82
C THR A 335 11.35 -11.79 -5.94
N LEU A 336 10.23 -12.42 -5.58
CA LEU A 336 9.24 -12.89 -6.57
C LEU A 336 8.59 -11.72 -7.33
N ASP A 337 8.51 -10.54 -6.73
CA ASP A 337 8.06 -9.28 -7.35
C ASP A 337 9.10 -8.63 -8.26
N ASN A 338 10.26 -9.28 -8.50
CA ASN A 338 11.41 -8.75 -9.23
C ASN A 338 11.95 -7.41 -8.69
N ILE A 339 12.05 -7.32 -7.36
CA ILE A 339 12.96 -6.38 -6.69
C ILE A 339 14.30 -7.09 -6.47
N PHE A 340 15.39 -6.38 -6.73
CA PHE A 340 16.77 -6.87 -6.72
C PHE A 340 17.58 -6.11 -5.69
N PHE A 341 18.18 -6.81 -4.73
CA PHE A 341 19.03 -6.25 -3.68
C PHE A 341 20.47 -6.63 -3.98
N TYR A 342 21.29 -5.68 -4.44
CA TYR A 342 22.63 -5.92 -4.97
C TYR A 342 23.72 -5.58 -3.95
N PHE A 343 24.67 -6.50 -3.76
CA PHE A 343 25.75 -6.41 -2.76
C PHE A 343 27.16 -6.40 -3.39
N GLY A 344 27.30 -6.66 -4.69
CA GLY A 344 28.62 -6.77 -5.34
C GLY A 344 29.37 -8.07 -5.00
N GLU A 345 30.70 -8.05 -5.08
CA GLU A 345 31.53 -9.20 -4.68
C GLU A 345 31.45 -9.44 -3.17
N VAL A 346 31.35 -10.71 -2.74
CA VAL A 346 31.34 -11.09 -1.31
C VAL A 346 32.53 -12.02 -1.01
N PRO A 347 33.65 -11.49 -0.48
CA PRO A 347 34.84 -12.28 -0.15
C PRO A 347 34.60 -13.32 0.95
N ASP A 348 35.29 -14.45 0.87
CA ASP A 348 35.29 -15.49 1.92
C ASP A 348 36.23 -15.15 3.08
N ASP A 349 35.91 -14.06 3.79
CA ASP A 349 36.62 -13.60 5.00
C ASP A 349 35.68 -13.33 6.19
N ASN A 350 34.39 -13.67 6.05
CA ASN A 350 33.32 -13.48 7.02
C ASN A 350 33.06 -12.01 7.43
N LYS A 351 33.57 -11.01 6.70
CA LYS A 351 33.14 -9.62 6.89
C LYS A 351 31.78 -9.35 6.22
N PRO A 352 30.93 -8.47 6.78
CA PRO A 352 29.73 -7.98 6.11
C PRO A 352 30.08 -7.09 4.92
N VAL A 353 29.51 -7.39 3.76
CA VAL A 353 29.43 -6.52 2.58
C VAL A 353 28.02 -5.91 2.57
N PRO A 354 27.87 -4.58 2.62
CA PRO A 354 26.58 -3.92 2.77
C PRO A 354 25.82 -3.82 1.43
N LEU A 355 24.50 -3.59 1.53
CA LEU A 355 23.62 -3.38 0.38
C LEU A 355 23.97 -2.11 -0.42
N ASP A 356 24.40 -2.25 -1.67
CA ASP A 356 24.87 -1.16 -2.54
C ASP A 356 23.74 -0.52 -3.38
N ARG A 357 22.77 -1.33 -3.81
CA ARG A 357 21.63 -0.88 -4.63
C ARG A 357 20.40 -1.77 -4.41
N ILE A 358 19.21 -1.17 -4.38
CA ILE A 358 17.93 -1.86 -4.60
C ILE A 358 17.41 -1.41 -5.97
N GLU A 359 16.87 -2.30 -6.77
CA GLU A 359 16.40 -2.00 -8.13
C GLU A 359 15.19 -2.87 -8.52
N ASN A 360 14.30 -2.39 -9.38
CA ASN A 360 13.17 -3.19 -9.89
C ASN A 360 13.38 -3.63 -11.35
N ALA A 361 12.46 -4.46 -11.87
CA ALA A 361 12.50 -4.97 -13.25
C ALA A 361 12.54 -3.90 -14.37
N LEU A 362 12.21 -2.64 -14.04
CA LEU A 362 12.21 -1.52 -14.98
C LEU A 362 13.54 -0.75 -14.99
N GLY A 363 14.44 -1.04 -14.03
CA GLY A 363 15.69 -0.31 -13.82
C GLY A 363 15.56 0.89 -12.88
N HIS A 364 14.42 1.05 -12.20
CA HIS A 364 14.25 2.09 -11.18
C HIS A 364 14.91 1.62 -9.87
N PHE A 365 15.68 2.49 -9.23
CA PHE A 365 16.63 2.11 -8.19
C PHE A 365 16.62 3.05 -6.97
N LEU A 366 17.12 2.51 -5.86
CA LEU A 366 17.73 3.22 -4.72
C LEU A 366 19.22 2.84 -4.67
N HIS A 367 20.13 3.80 -4.64
CA HIS A 367 21.58 3.56 -4.55
C HIS A 367 22.17 4.20 -3.29
N PHE A 368 23.11 3.50 -2.66
CA PHE A 368 23.55 3.73 -1.28
C PHE A 368 25.03 4.15 -1.22
N THR A 369 25.29 5.44 -1.40
CA THR A 369 26.64 6.04 -1.45
C THR A 369 27.34 5.94 -0.09
N ARG A 370 28.56 5.40 -0.06
CA ARG A 370 29.34 5.21 1.18
C ARG A 370 30.71 5.88 1.14
N THR A 371 31.23 6.22 2.32
CA THR A 371 32.64 6.59 2.48
C THR A 371 33.57 5.38 2.28
N GLU A 372 34.88 5.61 2.15
CA GLU A 372 35.90 4.54 2.12
C GLU A 372 35.88 3.67 3.41
N GLN A 373 35.35 4.19 4.51
CA GLN A 373 35.18 3.50 5.79
C GLN A 373 33.86 2.72 5.89
N GLY A 374 32.99 2.79 4.87
CA GLY A 374 31.73 2.07 4.78
C GLY A 374 30.50 2.80 5.32
N THR A 375 30.64 4.02 5.83
CA THR A 375 29.50 4.81 6.35
C THR A 375 28.60 5.29 5.21
N LEU A 376 27.30 5.00 5.27
CA LEU A 376 26.30 5.45 4.30
C LEU A 376 26.07 6.96 4.42
N THR A 377 26.44 7.75 3.41
CA THR A 377 26.25 9.20 3.44
C THR A 377 24.99 9.63 2.70
N ASP A 378 24.62 8.96 1.61
CA ASP A 378 23.51 9.39 0.76
C ASP A 378 22.72 8.20 0.21
N ILE A 379 21.41 8.38 0.09
CA ILE A 379 20.52 7.50 -0.69
C ILE A 379 19.97 8.31 -1.85
N SER A 380 20.19 7.83 -3.08
CA SER A 380 19.70 8.47 -4.31
C SER A 380 18.76 7.55 -5.06
N ALA A 381 17.63 8.09 -5.54
CA ALA A 381 16.57 7.34 -6.21
C ALA A 381 16.31 7.81 -7.64
N THR A 382 15.76 6.91 -8.46
CA THR A 382 15.27 7.26 -9.81
C THR A 382 14.22 8.37 -9.74
N GLY A 383 14.37 9.38 -10.61
CA GLY A 383 13.62 10.63 -10.53
C GLY A 383 14.41 11.78 -9.88
N GLY A 384 15.62 11.53 -9.37
CA GLY A 384 16.52 12.57 -8.87
C GLY A 384 16.32 12.96 -7.41
N ILE A 385 15.50 12.21 -6.65
CA ILE A 385 15.44 12.35 -5.19
C ILE A 385 16.79 11.93 -4.60
N ARG A 386 17.35 12.75 -3.73
CA ARG A 386 18.51 12.44 -2.91
C ARG A 386 18.24 12.82 -1.46
N VAL A 387 18.60 11.93 -0.54
CA VAL A 387 18.68 12.24 0.89
C VAL A 387 20.10 12.01 1.40
N HIS A 388 20.54 12.86 2.33
CA HIS A 388 21.84 12.80 2.98
C HIS A 388 21.67 12.51 4.48
N LEU A 389 22.55 11.66 5.02
CA LEU A 389 22.51 11.12 6.36
C LEU A 389 23.58 11.81 7.20
N HIS A 390 23.16 12.58 8.21
CA HIS A 390 24.08 13.23 9.15
C HIS A 390 24.30 12.36 10.39
N TYR A 391 25.56 12.23 10.79
CA TYR A 391 25.99 11.47 11.96
C TYR A 391 26.61 12.37 13.01
N ASP A 392 26.57 11.95 14.27
CA ASP A 392 27.41 12.50 15.33
C ASP A 392 28.87 12.02 15.16
N GLU A 393 29.83 12.95 15.23
CA GLU A 393 31.25 12.68 14.92
C GLU A 393 31.94 11.74 15.93
N VAL A 394 31.39 11.59 17.14
CA VAL A 394 32.02 10.84 18.25
C VAL A 394 31.37 9.47 18.45
N THR A 395 30.04 9.41 18.41
CA THR A 395 29.25 8.19 18.66
C THR A 395 28.85 7.45 17.39
N THR A 396 29.08 8.04 16.21
CA THR A 396 28.68 7.54 14.88
C THR A 396 27.19 7.19 14.73
N ARG A 397 26.33 7.72 15.62
CA ARG A 397 24.87 7.59 15.54
C ARG A 397 24.28 8.58 14.54
N LEU A 398 23.22 8.17 13.85
CA LEU A 398 22.52 9.00 12.86
C LEU A 398 21.69 10.06 13.58
N THR A 399 21.98 11.35 13.37
CA THR A 399 21.30 12.46 14.06
C THR A 399 20.17 13.10 13.25
N SER A 400 20.26 13.10 11.92
CA SER A 400 19.18 13.58 11.04
C SER A 400 19.33 13.10 9.60
N VAL A 401 18.21 13.07 8.88
CA VAL A 401 18.17 12.85 7.43
C VAL A 401 17.65 14.10 6.74
N LYS A 402 18.31 14.53 5.67
CA LYS A 402 17.97 15.76 4.94
C LYS A 402 17.78 15.50 3.46
N ARG A 403 16.82 16.18 2.84
CA ARG A 403 16.62 16.16 1.39
C ARG A 403 17.61 17.11 0.73
N ILE A 404 18.26 16.64 -0.34
CA ILE A 404 19.25 17.38 -1.10
C ILE A 404 18.68 17.76 -2.47
N VAL A 405 18.82 19.02 -2.85
CA VAL A 405 18.51 19.53 -4.19
C VAL A 405 19.69 20.42 -4.63
N ASP A 406 20.16 20.28 -5.86
CA ASP A 406 21.33 21.02 -6.40
C ASP A 406 22.62 20.96 -5.56
N ASN A 407 22.76 19.91 -4.74
CA ASN A 407 23.78 19.68 -3.71
C ASN A 407 23.66 20.52 -2.42
N GLU A 408 22.59 21.28 -2.25
CA GLU A 408 22.26 21.96 -1.00
C GLU A 408 21.20 21.19 -0.18
N ALA A 409 21.29 21.27 1.15
CA ALA A 409 20.35 20.61 2.06
C ALA A 409 19.13 21.50 2.30
N VAL A 410 18.07 21.31 1.52
CA VAL A 410 16.88 22.18 1.51
C VAL A 410 15.90 21.90 2.66
N GLU A 411 15.95 20.72 3.26
CA GLU A 411 14.93 20.28 4.22
C GLU A 411 15.46 19.16 5.13
N THR A 412 15.04 19.14 6.40
CA THR A 412 15.23 18.00 7.32
C THR A 412 13.94 17.19 7.36
N LEU A 413 14.05 15.87 7.21
CA LEU A 413 12.91 14.94 7.10
C LEU A 413 12.62 14.22 8.41
N VAL A 414 13.67 13.88 9.17
CA VAL A 414 13.60 13.29 10.51
C VAL A 414 14.84 13.69 11.32
N GLN A 415 14.71 13.79 12.64
CA GLN A 415 15.82 13.93 13.57
C GLN A 415 15.74 12.90 14.70
N TYR A 416 16.90 12.53 15.24
CA TYR A 416 17.06 11.50 16.27
C TYR A 416 17.96 12.01 17.41
N HIS A 417 17.50 11.86 18.65
CA HIS A 417 18.31 12.10 19.85
C HIS A 417 18.55 10.80 20.62
N TYR A 418 19.66 10.75 21.35
CA TYR A 418 20.19 9.55 22.00
C TYR A 418 20.35 9.74 23.51
N ASP A 419 20.28 8.66 24.27
CA ASP A 419 20.68 8.65 25.68
C ASP A 419 22.22 8.65 25.83
N SER A 420 22.70 8.71 27.07
CA SER A 420 24.15 8.67 27.38
C SER A 420 24.85 7.35 27.00
N ASN A 421 24.11 6.34 26.57
CA ASN A 421 24.61 5.03 26.13
C ASN A 421 24.56 4.89 24.59
N GLY A 422 24.11 5.93 23.87
CA GLY A 422 23.93 5.87 22.42
C GLY A 422 22.75 4.99 22.00
N GLN A 423 21.67 4.91 22.79
CA GLN A 423 20.39 4.31 22.41
C GLN A 423 19.41 5.38 21.93
N LEU A 424 18.68 5.13 20.83
CA LEU A 424 17.67 6.06 20.31
C LEU A 424 16.62 6.38 21.39
N ALA A 425 16.60 7.62 21.85
CA ALA A 425 15.77 8.09 22.97
C ALA A 425 14.58 8.95 22.51
N GLU A 426 14.70 9.67 21.40
CA GLU A 426 13.64 10.55 20.88
C GLU A 426 13.72 10.71 19.35
N VAL A 427 12.56 10.87 18.71
CA VAL A 427 12.39 11.02 17.25
C VAL A 427 11.54 12.26 16.96
N PHE A 428 11.98 13.09 16.02
CA PHE A 428 11.26 14.27 15.55
C PHE A 428 10.89 14.14 14.07
N ASN A 429 9.64 14.45 13.73
CA ASN A 429 9.14 14.43 12.34
C ASN A 429 9.60 15.66 11.54
N ARG A 430 9.16 15.72 10.27
CA ARG A 430 9.43 16.82 9.33
C ARG A 430 8.79 18.17 9.73
N ASN A 431 7.80 18.15 10.62
CA ASN A 431 7.21 19.35 11.23
C ASN A 431 8.02 19.89 12.43
N GLY A 432 8.92 19.08 13.00
CA GLY A 432 9.64 19.39 14.24
C GLY A 432 8.94 18.93 15.53
N ASP A 433 7.90 18.11 15.43
CA ASP A 433 7.18 17.53 16.58
C ASP A 433 7.92 16.30 17.13
N SER A 434 8.04 16.17 18.46
CA SER A 434 8.56 14.95 19.12
C SER A 434 7.51 13.83 19.04
N VAL A 435 7.63 12.96 18.04
CA VAL A 435 6.63 11.93 17.71
C VAL A 435 6.76 10.67 18.55
N ARG A 436 7.99 10.27 18.89
CA ARG A 436 8.30 9.09 19.72
C ARG A 436 9.40 9.37 20.73
N ARG A 437 9.26 8.80 21.92
CA ARG A 437 10.29 8.75 22.97
C ARG A 437 10.44 7.33 23.51
N PHE A 438 11.65 6.97 23.93
CA PHE A 438 12.03 5.62 24.37
C PHE A 438 12.85 5.67 25.66
N SER A 439 12.90 4.56 26.39
CA SER A 439 13.81 4.36 27.53
C SER A 439 14.14 2.89 27.70
N TYR A 440 15.35 2.62 28.20
CA TYR A 440 15.94 1.29 28.26
C TYR A 440 16.52 1.00 29.64
N ASN A 441 16.64 -0.27 29.98
CA ASN A 441 17.49 -0.75 31.08
C ASN A 441 18.15 -2.06 30.65
N ASP A 442 19.40 -2.29 31.04
CA ASP A 442 20.19 -3.49 30.68
C ASP A 442 20.19 -3.85 29.18
N GLY A 443 20.02 -2.85 28.31
CA GLY A 443 19.97 -3.00 26.85
C GLY A 443 18.64 -3.52 26.27
N VAL A 444 17.55 -3.51 27.05
CA VAL A 444 16.17 -3.77 26.57
C VAL A 444 15.26 -2.58 26.83
N MET A 445 14.29 -2.36 25.93
CA MET A 445 13.32 -1.26 26.04
C MET A 445 12.36 -1.49 27.21
N THR A 446 12.42 -0.64 28.22
CA THR A 446 11.52 -0.65 29.38
C THR A 446 10.32 0.27 29.18
N ARG A 447 10.44 1.30 28.34
CA ARG A 447 9.38 2.28 28.10
C ARG A 447 9.42 2.82 26.67
N HIS A 448 8.26 3.08 26.08
CA HIS A 448 8.12 4.00 24.94
C HIS A 448 6.87 4.86 25.09
N SER A 449 6.82 5.98 24.38
CA SER A 449 5.64 6.86 24.36
C SER A 449 5.51 7.61 23.03
N ASN A 450 4.29 8.00 22.68
CA ASN A 450 4.01 8.83 21.50
C ASN A 450 3.97 10.34 21.82
N ALA A 451 3.69 11.16 20.81
CA ALA A 451 3.53 12.60 20.94
C ALA A 451 2.43 12.99 21.94
N LEU A 452 1.25 12.35 21.84
CA LEU A 452 0.06 12.60 22.67
C LEU A 452 0.19 12.10 24.12
N GLY A 453 1.37 11.65 24.53
CA GLY A 453 1.69 11.26 25.91
C GLY A 453 1.24 9.87 26.33
N LEU A 454 0.67 9.04 25.44
CA LEU A 454 0.45 7.63 25.73
C LEU A 454 1.82 6.98 26.00
N THR A 455 1.96 6.43 27.19
CA THR A 455 3.13 5.68 27.63
C THR A 455 2.81 4.20 27.65
N CYS A 456 3.77 3.39 27.20
CA CYS A 456 3.78 1.93 27.23
C CYS A 456 5.04 1.46 27.98
N GLU A 457 4.86 0.69 29.04
CA GLU A 457 5.94 0.22 29.93
C GLU A 457 5.99 -1.31 29.97
N TYR A 458 7.18 -1.88 30.20
CA TYR A 458 7.48 -3.31 30.09
C TYR A 458 8.37 -3.80 31.23
N ARG A 459 7.94 -4.86 31.92
CA ARG A 459 8.76 -5.58 32.91
C ARG A 459 9.38 -6.82 32.28
N TRP A 460 10.64 -7.07 32.61
CA TRP A 460 11.48 -8.08 32.01
C TRP A 460 11.94 -9.12 33.03
N GLU A 461 12.00 -10.38 32.61
CA GLU A 461 12.64 -11.48 33.35
C GLU A 461 13.56 -12.29 32.42
N ILE A 462 14.59 -12.94 32.97
CA ILE A 462 15.50 -13.80 32.22
C ILE A 462 14.98 -15.24 32.24
N ILE A 463 14.49 -15.73 31.10
CA ILE A 463 13.89 -17.07 30.94
C ILE A 463 14.62 -17.80 29.80
N ASP A 464 15.20 -18.95 30.09
CA ASP A 464 16.19 -19.68 29.26
C ASP A 464 17.43 -18.83 28.90
N GLY A 465 17.86 -17.95 29.80
CA GLY A 465 19.00 -17.06 29.55
C GLY A 465 18.73 -15.95 28.53
N GLN A 466 17.47 -15.68 28.19
CA GLN A 466 17.05 -14.58 27.31
C GLN A 466 16.07 -13.65 28.04
N PRO A 467 16.13 -12.32 27.83
CA PRO A 467 15.15 -11.40 28.37
C PRO A 467 13.80 -11.58 27.69
N ARG A 468 12.73 -11.70 28.47
CA ARG A 468 11.34 -11.79 27.99
C ARG A 468 10.45 -10.82 28.73
N VAL A 469 9.48 -10.23 28.04
CA VAL A 469 8.44 -9.41 28.66
C VAL A 469 7.54 -10.33 29.47
N VAL A 470 7.40 -10.07 30.75
CA VAL A 470 6.47 -10.78 31.65
C VAL A 470 5.26 -9.92 32.04
N GLU A 471 5.35 -8.62 31.80
CA GLU A 471 4.29 -7.66 32.09
C GLU A 471 4.40 -6.44 31.17
N HIS A 472 3.26 -5.94 30.71
CA HIS A 472 3.16 -4.67 29.96
C HIS A 472 1.98 -3.85 30.49
N GLN A 473 2.16 -2.55 30.68
CA GLN A 473 1.10 -1.62 31.08
C GLN A 473 1.09 -0.34 30.23
N THR A 474 -0.03 0.38 30.18
CA THR A 474 -0.11 1.72 29.57
C THR A 474 -0.62 2.77 30.54
N SER A 475 -0.24 4.04 30.31
CA SER A 475 -0.64 5.17 31.16
C SER A 475 -2.14 5.50 31.17
N ASP A 476 -2.92 4.93 30.24
CA ASP A 476 -4.38 5.04 30.17
C ASP A 476 -5.12 3.78 30.65
N GLY A 477 -4.39 2.71 31.01
CA GLY A 477 -4.92 1.63 31.84
C GLY A 477 -5.05 0.25 31.19
N GLU A 478 -4.47 -0.01 30.01
CA GLU A 478 -4.24 -1.40 29.59
C GLU A 478 -3.16 -2.05 30.48
N HIS A 479 -3.28 -3.35 30.69
CA HIS A 479 -2.36 -4.16 31.48
C HIS A 479 -2.38 -5.58 30.92
N PHE A 480 -1.21 -6.20 30.76
CA PHE A 480 -1.04 -7.56 30.27
C PHE A 480 0.03 -8.27 31.09
N TYR A 481 -0.23 -9.52 31.48
CA TYR A 481 0.72 -10.43 32.12
C TYR A 481 1.03 -11.59 31.18
N PHE A 482 2.29 -12.01 31.09
CA PHE A 482 2.74 -13.07 30.19
C PHE A 482 3.39 -14.22 30.97
N ARG A 483 2.95 -15.45 30.70
CA ARG A 483 3.45 -16.69 31.32
C ARG A 483 3.90 -17.65 30.22
N TYR A 484 5.13 -18.17 30.34
CA TYR A 484 5.75 -19.01 29.30
C TYR A 484 6.04 -20.41 29.83
N ASP A 485 5.60 -21.44 29.10
CA ASP A 485 6.13 -22.80 29.18
C ASP A 485 6.95 -23.07 27.91
N ARG A 486 8.24 -23.31 28.11
CA ARG A 486 9.24 -23.47 27.04
C ARG A 486 9.47 -24.93 26.64
N GLU A 487 9.06 -25.88 27.47
CA GLU A 487 9.12 -27.32 27.17
C GLU A 487 7.86 -27.75 26.41
N ALA A 488 6.68 -27.35 26.90
CA ALA A 488 5.40 -27.55 26.21
C ALA A 488 5.26 -26.68 24.95
N ARG A 489 6.00 -25.56 24.87
CA ARG A 489 5.83 -24.48 23.88
C ARG A 489 4.42 -23.87 23.91
N THR A 490 4.02 -23.45 25.11
CA THR A 490 2.76 -22.77 25.37
C THR A 490 3.03 -21.41 26.01
N THR A 491 2.25 -20.39 25.65
CA THR A 491 2.27 -19.07 26.27
C THR A 491 0.86 -18.68 26.64
N TRP A 492 0.68 -18.13 27.84
CA TRP A 492 -0.57 -17.54 28.30
C TRP A 492 -0.41 -16.04 28.46
N VAL A 493 -1.44 -15.28 28.08
CA VAL A 493 -1.48 -13.82 28.24
C VAL A 493 -2.78 -13.44 28.95
N THR A 494 -2.68 -12.85 30.15
CA THR A 494 -3.83 -12.33 30.90
C THR A 494 -3.97 -10.83 30.66
N ASP A 495 -5.15 -10.36 30.25
CA ASP A 495 -5.43 -8.93 30.04
C ASP A 495 -5.95 -8.21 31.30
N VAL A 496 -6.20 -6.91 31.18
CA VAL A 496 -6.69 -6.05 32.27
C VAL A 496 -8.13 -6.32 32.70
N LEU A 497 -8.90 -7.06 31.90
CA LEU A 497 -10.22 -7.57 32.28
C LEU A 497 -10.13 -8.93 32.99
N GLY A 498 -8.93 -9.53 33.08
CA GLY A 498 -8.69 -10.85 33.66
C GLY A 498 -8.95 -12.01 32.71
N ARG A 499 -9.07 -11.76 31.39
CA ARG A 499 -9.26 -12.79 30.36
C ARG A 499 -7.90 -13.43 30.03
N GLU A 500 -7.85 -14.75 29.82
CA GLU A 500 -6.59 -15.46 29.51
C GLU A 500 -6.60 -16.09 28.10
N LEU A 501 -5.81 -15.48 27.20
CA LEU A 501 -5.40 -16.00 25.90
C LEU A 501 -4.35 -17.11 26.08
N GLU A 502 -4.48 -18.22 25.36
CA GLU A 502 -3.51 -19.32 25.32
C GLU A 502 -3.02 -19.57 23.89
N ILE A 503 -1.70 -19.72 23.71
CA ILE A 503 -1.01 -19.85 22.43
C ILE A 503 -0.10 -21.09 22.48
N HIS A 504 -0.22 -22.00 21.52
CA HIS A 504 0.73 -23.10 21.32
C HIS A 504 1.54 -22.90 20.03
N TYR A 505 2.84 -23.22 20.06
CA TYR A 505 3.73 -23.04 18.92
C TYR A 505 4.65 -24.25 18.63
N ASN A 506 5.04 -24.39 17.37
CA ASN A 506 5.97 -25.42 16.93
C ASN A 506 7.43 -25.08 17.26
N LYS A 507 8.35 -26.01 16.97
CA LYS A 507 9.81 -25.86 17.17
C LYS A 507 10.40 -24.62 16.46
N ASP A 508 9.76 -24.17 15.39
CA ASP A 508 10.17 -23.06 14.53
C ASP A 508 9.45 -21.74 14.91
N HIS A 509 8.90 -21.67 16.13
CA HIS A 509 8.22 -20.48 16.66
C HIS A 509 7.02 -20.00 15.82
N ARG A 510 6.34 -20.90 15.10
CA ARG A 510 5.04 -20.60 14.47
C ARG A 510 3.89 -21.07 15.37
N VAL A 511 2.87 -20.24 15.53
CA VAL A 511 1.63 -20.62 16.24
C VAL A 511 0.95 -21.76 15.47
N THR A 512 0.49 -22.78 16.18
CA THR A 512 -0.22 -23.95 15.59
C THR A 512 -1.63 -24.13 16.15
N SER A 513 -1.92 -23.58 17.33
CA SER A 513 -3.26 -23.51 17.87
C SER A 513 -3.34 -22.47 18.99
N SER A 514 -4.55 -22.05 19.32
CA SER A 514 -4.81 -21.09 20.39
C SER A 514 -6.21 -21.21 20.97
N ARG A 515 -6.41 -20.54 22.11
CA ARG A 515 -7.71 -20.23 22.71
C ARG A 515 -7.73 -18.74 23.03
N ASP A 516 -8.67 -18.00 22.46
CA ASP A 516 -8.72 -16.55 22.63
C ASP A 516 -9.24 -16.11 24.03
N TYR A 517 -9.36 -14.79 24.22
CA TYR A 517 -9.84 -14.19 25.46
C TYR A 517 -11.30 -14.55 25.83
N SER A 518 -12.08 -15.07 24.89
CA SER A 518 -13.46 -15.52 25.11
C SER A 518 -13.57 -17.02 25.42
N GLY A 519 -12.55 -17.80 25.05
CA GLY A 519 -12.56 -19.26 25.09
C GLY A 519 -12.70 -19.92 23.72
N ASP A 520 -12.86 -19.12 22.65
CA ASP A 520 -13.00 -19.60 21.28
C ASP A 520 -11.64 -20.15 20.77
N HIS A 521 -11.66 -21.33 20.14
CA HIS A 521 -10.47 -22.14 19.82
C HIS A 521 -10.14 -22.13 18.33
N TYR A 522 -8.85 -22.01 18.00
CA TYR A 522 -8.34 -21.99 16.62
C TYR A 522 -7.23 -23.03 16.44
N VAL A 523 -7.19 -23.69 15.27
CA VAL A 523 -6.12 -24.64 14.90
C VAL A 523 -5.59 -24.27 13.52
N ILE A 524 -4.27 -24.25 13.37
CA ILE A 524 -3.55 -23.79 12.18
C ILE A 524 -2.67 -24.94 11.67
N GLU A 525 -2.93 -25.36 10.44
CA GLU A 525 -2.08 -26.32 9.73
C GLU A 525 -1.00 -25.57 8.95
N ILE A 526 0.25 -26.04 9.05
CA ILE A 526 1.42 -25.37 8.49
C ILE A 526 2.36 -26.39 7.81
N ASP A 527 2.79 -26.10 6.59
CA ASP A 527 3.75 -26.95 5.85
C ASP A 527 5.21 -26.82 6.36
N ASP A 528 6.10 -27.71 5.89
CA ASP A 528 7.52 -27.69 6.26
C ASP A 528 8.25 -26.37 5.88
N THR A 529 7.75 -25.64 4.88
CA THR A 529 8.32 -24.35 4.47
C THR A 529 7.84 -23.19 5.35
N GLY A 530 6.66 -23.32 5.95
CA GLY A 530 6.07 -22.37 6.89
C GLY A 530 4.84 -21.61 6.36
N ASN A 531 4.15 -22.11 5.33
CA ASN A 531 2.87 -21.54 4.84
C ASN A 531 1.69 -22.16 5.60
N MET A 532 0.60 -21.41 5.76
CA MET A 532 -0.63 -21.89 6.41
C MET A 532 -1.47 -22.69 5.42
N THR A 533 -1.48 -24.02 5.51
CA THR A 533 -2.25 -24.89 4.59
C THR A 533 -3.71 -25.03 4.97
N GLY A 534 -4.07 -24.70 6.21
CA GLY A 534 -5.45 -24.78 6.68
C GLY A 534 -5.69 -24.08 8.02
N LEU A 535 -6.95 -23.75 8.27
CA LEU A 535 -7.42 -23.11 9.49
C LEU A 535 -8.75 -23.76 9.91
N THR A 536 -8.85 -24.21 11.16
CA THR A 536 -10.12 -24.60 11.78
C THR A 536 -10.58 -23.53 12.75
N LEU A 537 -11.84 -23.11 12.62
CA LEU A 537 -12.53 -22.08 13.39
C LEU A 537 -13.25 -22.67 14.64
N PRO A 538 -13.70 -21.84 15.59
CA PRO A 538 -14.26 -22.29 16.88
C PRO A 538 -15.58 -23.06 16.75
N ASP A 539 -16.33 -22.85 15.66
CA ASP A 539 -17.54 -23.60 15.31
C ASP A 539 -17.26 -24.89 14.52
N GLY A 540 -15.99 -25.19 14.24
CA GLY A 540 -15.55 -26.35 13.46
C GLY A 540 -15.48 -26.12 11.96
N ASN A 541 -15.81 -24.92 11.47
CA ASN A 541 -15.65 -24.58 10.05
C ASN A 541 -14.16 -24.56 9.64
N GLN A 542 -13.87 -24.96 8.41
CA GLN A 542 -12.50 -25.11 7.92
C GLN A 542 -12.24 -24.30 6.65
N LEU A 543 -11.06 -23.69 6.59
CA LEU A 543 -10.47 -23.07 5.40
C LEU A 543 -9.27 -23.92 4.98
N ALA A 544 -9.01 -24.03 3.68
CA ALA A 544 -7.84 -24.74 3.14
C ALA A 544 -7.15 -23.96 2.01
N PHE A 545 -5.82 -23.94 2.04
CA PHE A 545 -4.97 -23.16 1.15
C PHE A 545 -3.92 -24.06 0.47
N GLU A 546 -3.82 -23.96 -0.85
CA GLU A 546 -2.86 -24.71 -1.67
C GLU A 546 -1.84 -23.74 -2.28
N TYR A 547 -0.55 -24.06 -2.19
CA TYR A 547 0.56 -23.22 -2.67
C TYR A 547 1.42 -23.95 -3.71
N ASP A 548 2.18 -23.19 -4.50
CA ASP A 548 3.21 -23.72 -5.39
C ASP A 548 4.60 -23.83 -4.74
N GLU A 549 5.61 -24.29 -5.50
CA GLU A 549 7.00 -24.42 -5.03
C GLU A 549 7.66 -23.08 -4.66
N PHE A 550 7.03 -21.95 -5.01
CA PHE A 550 7.45 -20.59 -4.65
C PHE A 550 6.59 -20.01 -3.52
N ALA A 551 5.74 -20.80 -2.88
CA ALA A 551 4.80 -20.38 -1.83
C ALA A 551 3.84 -19.26 -2.28
N ARG A 552 3.50 -19.21 -3.58
CA ARG A 552 2.41 -18.39 -4.12
C ARG A 552 1.09 -19.18 -3.99
N LEU A 553 0.00 -18.51 -3.64
CA LEU A 553 -1.31 -19.13 -3.38
C LEU A 553 -1.95 -19.58 -4.69
N LEU A 554 -2.07 -20.89 -4.93
CA LEU A 554 -2.72 -21.45 -6.13
C LEU A 554 -4.24 -21.55 -5.98
N LYS A 555 -4.72 -21.83 -4.77
CA LYS A 555 -6.15 -22.01 -4.48
C LYS A 555 -6.43 -21.78 -3.00
N GLU A 556 -7.55 -21.11 -2.73
CA GLU A 556 -8.16 -21.09 -1.39
C GLU A 556 -9.55 -21.73 -1.43
N THR A 557 -9.97 -22.29 -0.29
CA THR A 557 -11.19 -23.08 -0.13
C THR A 557 -11.94 -22.59 1.10
N ASP A 558 -13.23 -22.30 0.97
CA ASP A 558 -14.05 -21.76 2.05
C ASP A 558 -14.83 -22.86 2.82
N PRO A 559 -15.47 -22.53 3.96
CA PRO A 559 -16.31 -23.46 4.72
C PRO A 559 -17.51 -24.09 4.00
N LEU A 560 -17.88 -23.63 2.78
CA LEU A 560 -18.87 -24.31 1.93
C LEU A 560 -18.23 -25.33 0.97
N GLY A 561 -16.91 -25.43 0.94
CA GLY A 561 -16.16 -26.22 -0.04
C GLY A 561 -16.03 -25.55 -1.40
N ARG A 562 -16.41 -24.28 -1.53
CA ARG A 562 -16.19 -23.47 -2.74
C ARG A 562 -14.70 -23.11 -2.85
N SER A 563 -14.24 -22.69 -4.02
CA SER A 563 -12.82 -22.35 -4.19
C SER A 563 -12.56 -21.24 -5.19
N ILE A 564 -11.66 -20.32 -4.83
CA ILE A 564 -11.01 -19.39 -5.76
C ILE A 564 -9.68 -20.01 -6.20
N ARG A 565 -9.27 -19.82 -7.46
CA ARG A 565 -7.99 -20.31 -8.00
C ARG A 565 -7.23 -19.18 -8.68
N TYR A 566 -5.91 -19.22 -8.57
CA TYR A 566 -5.01 -18.20 -9.11
C TYR A 566 -3.99 -18.82 -10.08
N GLN A 567 -3.62 -18.08 -11.11
CA GLN A 567 -2.54 -18.42 -12.03
C GLN A 567 -1.57 -17.23 -12.13
N TYR A 568 -0.28 -17.50 -12.29
CA TYR A 568 0.78 -16.48 -12.17
C TYR A 568 1.62 -16.31 -13.44
N HIS A 569 2.16 -15.11 -13.63
CA HIS A 569 3.05 -14.76 -14.73
C HIS A 569 4.45 -15.36 -14.50
N HIS A 570 4.73 -16.49 -15.13
CA HIS A 570 6.01 -17.19 -15.01
C HIS A 570 6.40 -17.47 -13.54
N LEU A 571 7.50 -16.87 -13.07
CA LEU A 571 8.05 -17.02 -11.72
C LEU A 571 7.75 -15.82 -10.80
N THR A 572 6.83 -14.93 -11.19
CA THR A 572 6.52 -13.69 -10.45
C THR A 572 5.23 -13.77 -9.65
N THR A 573 4.96 -12.76 -8.83
CA THR A 573 3.72 -12.60 -8.05
C THR A 573 2.53 -12.07 -8.85
N LEU A 574 2.73 -11.70 -10.12
CA LEU A 574 1.71 -11.10 -10.97
C LEU A 574 0.66 -12.14 -11.39
N ILE A 575 -0.61 -11.88 -11.14
CA ILE A 575 -1.71 -12.83 -11.36
C ILE A 575 -2.26 -12.69 -12.78
N THR A 576 -2.18 -13.75 -13.58
CA THR A 576 -2.67 -13.78 -14.98
C THR A 576 -4.11 -14.26 -15.11
N GLN A 577 -4.63 -15.02 -14.15
CA GLN A 577 -6.02 -15.47 -14.12
C GLN A 577 -6.49 -15.68 -12.68
N VAL A 578 -7.74 -15.28 -12.40
CA VAL A 578 -8.49 -15.64 -11.19
C VAL A 578 -9.77 -16.35 -11.64
N ASP A 579 -10.01 -17.56 -11.13
CA ASP A 579 -11.25 -18.32 -11.34
C ASP A 579 -12.05 -18.33 -10.04
N TYR A 580 -13.29 -17.83 -10.08
CA TYR A 580 -14.18 -17.69 -8.92
C TYR A 580 -15.20 -18.84 -8.82
N PRO A 581 -15.80 -19.08 -7.63
CA PRO A 581 -16.73 -20.20 -7.43
C PRO A 581 -18.00 -20.17 -8.29
N ASP A 582 -18.47 -18.99 -8.71
CA ASP A 582 -19.65 -18.84 -9.57
C ASP A 582 -19.39 -19.14 -11.06
N GLY A 583 -18.14 -19.51 -11.40
CA GLY A 583 -17.71 -19.76 -12.77
C GLY A 583 -17.30 -18.51 -13.54
N SER A 584 -17.27 -17.33 -12.91
CA SER A 584 -16.65 -16.15 -13.49
C SER A 584 -15.11 -16.27 -13.47
N THR A 585 -14.45 -15.71 -14.48
CA THR A 585 -12.99 -15.71 -14.61
C THR A 585 -12.52 -14.31 -15.01
N TRP A 586 -11.63 -13.72 -14.21
CA TRP A 586 -10.88 -12.51 -14.58
C TRP A 586 -9.48 -12.88 -15.08
N LYS A 587 -8.89 -12.09 -16.00
CA LYS A 587 -7.52 -12.31 -16.51
C LYS A 587 -6.73 -11.02 -16.68
N ALA A 588 -5.41 -11.12 -16.54
CA ALA A 588 -4.47 -10.09 -16.96
C ALA A 588 -3.35 -10.63 -17.87
N ASN A 589 -2.87 -9.76 -18.75
CA ASN A 589 -1.71 -9.97 -19.60
C ASN A 589 -0.64 -8.93 -19.24
N TYR A 590 0.59 -9.37 -19.08
CA TYR A 590 1.74 -8.52 -18.75
C TYR A 590 2.77 -8.53 -19.89
N ASP A 591 3.63 -7.51 -19.94
CA ASP A 591 4.79 -7.50 -20.82
C ASP A 591 5.99 -8.26 -20.21
N ALA A 592 7.10 -8.33 -20.96
CA ALA A 592 8.32 -9.01 -20.51
C ALA A 592 9.04 -8.31 -19.34
N LYS A 593 8.67 -7.06 -18.99
CA LYS A 593 9.16 -6.36 -17.80
C LYS A 593 8.23 -6.54 -16.59
N GLY A 594 7.00 -7.01 -16.81
CA GLY A 594 5.95 -7.17 -15.79
C GLY A 594 4.93 -6.03 -15.74
N ASN A 595 4.92 -5.11 -16.71
CA ASN A 595 3.89 -4.07 -16.78
C ASN A 595 2.55 -4.68 -17.22
N LEU A 596 1.43 -4.24 -16.64
CA LEU A 596 0.09 -4.64 -17.08
C LEU A 596 -0.18 -4.09 -18.49
N VAL A 597 -0.60 -4.95 -19.43
CA VAL A 597 -0.88 -4.59 -20.84
C VAL A 597 -2.37 -4.72 -21.16
N ALA A 598 -3.07 -5.68 -20.55
CA ALA A 598 -4.52 -5.79 -20.67
C ALA A 598 -5.16 -6.54 -19.51
N GLU A 599 -6.34 -6.10 -19.10
CA GLU A 599 -7.27 -6.84 -18.25
C GLU A 599 -8.45 -7.34 -19.08
N ILE A 600 -9.01 -8.48 -18.71
CA ILE A 600 -10.17 -9.10 -19.34
C ILE A 600 -11.14 -9.54 -18.24
N ASP A 601 -12.38 -9.04 -18.30
CA ASP A 601 -13.43 -9.40 -17.35
C ASP A 601 -14.13 -10.73 -17.70
N ALA A 602 -15.05 -11.17 -16.84
CA ALA A 602 -15.75 -12.45 -17.01
C ALA A 602 -16.82 -12.46 -18.12
N LEU A 603 -17.14 -11.30 -18.72
CA LEU A 603 -17.93 -11.19 -19.95
C LEU A 603 -17.04 -11.12 -21.21
N GLY A 604 -15.71 -11.06 -21.03
CA GLY A 604 -14.73 -10.95 -22.11
C GLY A 604 -14.48 -9.52 -22.58
N HIS A 605 -14.97 -8.51 -21.85
CA HIS A 605 -14.61 -7.11 -22.12
C HIS A 605 -13.13 -6.89 -21.79
N LYS A 606 -12.44 -6.13 -22.64
CA LYS A 606 -10.99 -5.90 -22.54
C LYS A 606 -10.67 -4.44 -22.27
N THR A 607 -9.90 -4.18 -21.21
CA THR A 607 -9.24 -2.90 -20.98
C THR A 607 -7.77 -3.04 -21.37
N GLU A 608 -7.22 -2.14 -22.18
CA GLU A 608 -5.82 -2.17 -22.62
C GLU A 608 -5.00 -1.02 -22.03
N TYR A 609 -3.74 -1.28 -21.74
CA TYR A 609 -2.82 -0.37 -21.07
C TYR A 609 -1.56 -0.21 -21.93
N LEU A 610 -1.26 1.03 -22.34
CA LEU A 610 -0.02 1.39 -23.03
C LEU A 610 0.86 2.12 -22.04
N ASN A 611 2.02 1.53 -21.73
CA ASN A 611 2.93 2.02 -20.69
C ASN A 611 4.15 2.72 -21.30
N GLY A 612 4.72 3.68 -20.57
CA GLY A 612 6.01 4.27 -20.90
C GLY A 612 7.16 3.28 -20.70
N GLU A 613 8.38 3.68 -21.10
CA GLU A 613 9.56 2.87 -20.82
C GLU A 613 9.83 2.72 -19.30
N ASP A 614 9.31 3.68 -18.52
CA ASP A 614 9.24 3.76 -17.07
C ASP A 614 8.16 2.87 -16.43
N GLY A 615 7.37 2.14 -17.23
CA GLY A 615 6.31 1.25 -16.78
C GLY A 615 5.01 1.95 -16.34
N LEU A 616 4.94 3.28 -16.39
CA LEU A 616 3.72 4.00 -16.01
C LEU A 616 2.72 4.00 -17.18
N PRO A 617 1.42 3.72 -16.95
CA PRO A 617 0.43 3.74 -18.03
C PRO A 617 0.30 5.17 -18.56
N HIS A 618 0.57 5.37 -19.85
CA HIS A 618 0.32 6.62 -20.56
C HIS A 618 -1.02 6.60 -21.31
N THR A 619 -1.59 5.43 -21.60
CA THR A 619 -2.94 5.28 -22.19
C THR A 619 -3.64 4.08 -21.59
N ILE A 620 -4.94 4.22 -21.31
CA ILE A 620 -5.86 3.17 -20.90
C ILE A 620 -7.03 3.19 -21.88
N VAL A 621 -7.17 2.15 -22.70
CA VAL A 621 -8.26 2.00 -23.68
C VAL A 621 -9.35 1.16 -23.02
N ASP A 622 -10.57 1.68 -22.96
CA ASP A 622 -11.72 0.97 -22.39
C ASP A 622 -12.35 -0.03 -23.38
N PRO A 623 -13.21 -0.96 -22.91
CA PRO A 623 -13.90 -1.93 -23.77
C PRO A 623 -14.74 -1.34 -24.92
N THR A 624 -15.05 -0.04 -24.90
CA THR A 624 -15.73 0.65 -26.02
C THR A 624 -14.76 1.31 -26.99
N LEU A 625 -13.46 0.96 -26.90
CA LEU A 625 -12.33 1.51 -27.65
C LEU A 625 -12.09 3.01 -27.47
N LYS A 626 -12.62 3.60 -26.38
CA LYS A 626 -12.33 4.99 -26.03
C LYS A 626 -11.09 5.04 -25.16
N SER A 627 -10.25 6.05 -25.36
CA SER A 627 -8.97 6.18 -24.67
C SER A 627 -9.03 7.22 -23.55
N LYS A 628 -8.64 6.78 -22.35
CA LYS A 628 -8.11 7.62 -21.27
C LYS A 628 -6.58 7.64 -21.40
N TYR A 629 -5.89 8.68 -20.94
CA TYR A 629 -4.43 8.77 -21.10
C TYR A 629 -3.81 9.52 -19.90
N LEU A 630 -2.52 9.31 -19.60
CA LEU A 630 -1.82 9.93 -18.46
C LEU A 630 -0.43 10.49 -18.80
N TRP A 631 -0.07 11.56 -18.09
CA TRP A 631 1.22 12.25 -18.06
C TRP A 631 1.68 12.36 -16.62
N TRP A 632 2.93 11.96 -16.41
CA TRP A 632 3.58 11.82 -15.12
C TRP A 632 4.79 12.76 -15.06
N ASN A 633 5.18 13.17 -13.85
CA ASN A 633 6.55 13.65 -13.64
C ASN A 633 7.51 12.45 -13.44
N ASN A 634 8.80 12.76 -13.41
CA ASN A 634 9.88 11.83 -13.06
C ASN A 634 9.78 11.20 -11.66
N LEU A 635 8.83 11.62 -10.82
CA LEU A 635 8.56 11.09 -9.49
C LEU A 635 7.31 10.19 -9.42
N ALA A 636 6.84 9.70 -10.58
CA ALA A 636 5.62 8.90 -10.72
C ALA A 636 4.34 9.59 -10.22
N GLN A 637 4.29 10.92 -10.27
CA GLN A 637 3.11 11.71 -9.89
C GLN A 637 2.36 12.20 -11.13
N VAL A 638 1.05 11.91 -11.20
CA VAL A 638 0.19 12.33 -12.32
C VAL A 638 0.14 13.85 -12.39
N GLN A 639 0.74 14.44 -13.43
CA GLN A 639 0.51 15.85 -13.78
C GLN A 639 -0.85 16.00 -14.52
N ARG A 640 -1.31 14.95 -15.21
CA ARG A 640 -2.49 14.94 -16.10
C ARG A 640 -2.98 13.48 -16.46
N PHE A 641 -4.14 12.93 -16.03
CA PHE A 641 -4.86 11.66 -16.52
C PHE A 641 -6.21 12.03 -17.18
N GLN A 642 -6.84 11.59 -18.29
CA GLN A 642 -8.20 12.15 -18.62
C GLN A 642 -9.26 11.21 -19.18
N ASP A 643 -10.51 11.70 -19.15
CA ASP A 643 -11.70 11.08 -19.74
C ASP A 643 -11.68 10.90 -21.27
N CYS A 644 -12.57 10.04 -21.74
CA CYS A 644 -12.80 9.75 -23.14
C CYS A 644 -13.42 10.92 -23.96
N SER A 645 -13.67 12.08 -23.35
CA SER A 645 -14.31 13.24 -24.00
C SER A 645 -13.33 14.38 -24.34
N GLY A 646 -12.05 14.25 -23.97
CA GLY A 646 -11.01 15.25 -24.27
C GLY A 646 -10.82 16.33 -23.20
N LYS A 647 -11.39 16.17 -22.00
CA LYS A 647 -11.45 17.20 -20.95
C LYS A 647 -10.31 17.11 -19.94
N SER A 648 -9.57 18.21 -19.75
CA SER A 648 -8.31 18.22 -18.97
C SER A 648 -8.42 18.94 -17.62
N THR A 649 -8.35 18.21 -16.51
CA THR A 649 -7.81 18.72 -15.24
C THR A 649 -6.28 18.93 -15.32
N TYR A 650 -5.64 19.48 -14.29
CA TYR A 650 -4.19 19.54 -14.11
C TYR A 650 -3.84 19.38 -12.63
N TYR A 651 -2.67 18.80 -12.35
CA TYR A 651 -2.13 18.64 -11.00
C TYR A 651 -0.82 19.40 -10.85
N ARG A 652 -0.72 20.18 -9.77
CA ARG A 652 0.51 20.92 -9.42
C ARG A 652 1.01 20.47 -8.06
N TYR A 653 2.30 20.12 -8.04
CA TYR A 653 3.04 19.75 -6.84
C TYR A 653 3.94 20.91 -6.40
N ASP A 654 4.36 20.93 -5.13
CA ASP A 654 5.31 21.90 -4.59
C ASP A 654 6.75 21.36 -4.55
N GLU A 655 7.66 22.16 -4.02
CA GLU A 655 9.07 21.82 -3.78
C GLU A 655 9.25 20.67 -2.77
N ARG A 656 8.19 20.27 -2.05
CA ARG A 656 8.13 19.13 -1.12
C ARG A 656 7.52 17.88 -1.76
N HIS A 657 7.15 17.98 -3.04
CA HIS A 657 6.46 16.97 -3.83
C HIS A 657 5.03 16.67 -3.38
N HIS A 658 4.41 17.57 -2.61
CA HIS A 658 3.02 17.46 -2.15
C HIS A 658 2.07 18.09 -3.16
N LEU A 659 0.86 17.52 -3.30
CA LEU A 659 -0.18 18.08 -4.18
C LEU A 659 -0.74 19.39 -3.60
N VAL A 660 -0.58 20.50 -4.33
CA VAL A 660 -0.94 21.87 -3.87
C VAL A 660 -1.91 22.62 -4.80
N ALA A 661 -2.22 22.09 -5.98
CA ALA A 661 -3.40 22.53 -6.73
C ALA A 661 -3.97 21.43 -7.64
N VAL A 662 -5.29 21.47 -7.81
CA VAL A 662 -6.05 20.71 -8.80
C VAL A 662 -6.88 21.73 -9.60
N THR A 663 -6.61 21.85 -10.90
CA THR A 663 -7.39 22.68 -11.83
C THR A 663 -8.29 21.75 -12.65
N ASP A 664 -9.61 21.87 -12.63
CA ASP A 664 -10.54 20.97 -13.33
C ASP A 664 -10.66 21.22 -14.84
N ALA A 665 -11.52 20.44 -15.51
CA ALA A 665 -11.83 20.56 -16.94
C ALA A 665 -12.56 21.85 -17.34
N LEU A 666 -13.08 22.61 -16.36
CA LEU A 666 -13.65 23.94 -16.50
C LEU A 666 -12.62 25.06 -16.23
N ASN A 667 -11.36 24.69 -15.93
CA ASN A 667 -10.29 25.56 -15.45
C ASN A 667 -10.56 26.19 -14.05
N ASN A 668 -11.51 25.64 -13.29
CA ASN A 668 -11.70 25.97 -11.88
C ASN A 668 -10.53 25.39 -11.08
N THR A 669 -9.89 26.17 -10.21
CA THR A 669 -8.69 25.70 -9.48
C THR A 669 -8.90 25.67 -7.97
N THR A 670 -8.93 24.46 -7.41
CA THR A 670 -8.80 24.24 -5.96
C THR A 670 -7.32 24.25 -5.58
N THR A 671 -6.94 24.98 -4.54
CA THR A 671 -5.54 24.99 -4.03
C THR A 671 -5.47 24.49 -2.60
N LEU A 672 -4.34 23.88 -2.23
CA LEU A 672 -4.11 23.25 -0.94
C LEU A 672 -2.87 23.86 -0.28
N GLU A 673 -3.04 24.45 0.89
CA GLU A 673 -1.96 24.94 1.75
C GLU A 673 -1.62 23.82 2.76
N ARG A 674 -0.35 23.48 2.95
CA ARG A 674 0.08 22.29 3.73
C ARG A 674 1.19 22.59 4.74
N LYS A 675 1.25 21.75 5.79
CA LYS A 675 2.42 21.60 6.66
C LYS A 675 3.62 20.96 5.91
N PRO A 676 4.86 21.09 6.44
CA PRO A 676 6.03 20.36 5.96
C PRO A 676 5.85 18.84 5.83
N ASP A 677 5.13 18.19 6.74
CA ASP A 677 4.85 16.72 6.69
C ASP A 677 3.60 16.36 5.87
N GLY A 678 2.94 17.37 5.28
CA GLY A 678 1.91 17.19 4.25
C GLY A 678 0.47 17.37 4.69
N GLU A 679 0.17 17.57 5.98
CA GLU A 679 -1.22 17.79 6.42
C GLU A 679 -1.81 19.09 5.84
N VAL A 680 -3.09 19.07 5.45
CA VAL A 680 -3.74 20.18 4.72
C VAL A 680 -4.25 21.24 5.69
N LEU A 681 -3.52 22.33 5.85
CA LEU A 681 -3.92 23.45 6.70
C LEU A 681 -5.15 24.18 6.13
N ARG A 682 -5.25 24.30 4.80
CA ARG A 682 -6.33 25.01 4.12
C ARG A 682 -6.62 24.48 2.72
N ILE A 683 -7.89 24.43 2.36
CA ILE A 683 -8.40 24.19 1.01
C ILE A 683 -9.05 25.48 0.54
N ASN A 684 -8.57 26.07 -0.57
CA ASN A 684 -9.24 27.20 -1.22
C ASN A 684 -10.01 26.70 -2.43
N HIS A 685 -11.31 27.00 -2.48
CA HIS A 685 -12.22 26.56 -3.53
C HIS A 685 -12.36 27.60 -4.64
N PRO A 686 -12.75 27.20 -5.88
CA PRO A 686 -12.86 28.10 -7.02
C PRO A 686 -13.93 29.19 -6.88
N ASP A 687 -14.92 28.99 -6.01
CA ASP A 687 -15.98 29.95 -5.70
C ASP A 687 -15.56 31.04 -4.68
N GLY A 688 -14.32 30.97 -4.19
CA GLY A 688 -13.76 31.87 -3.18
C GLY A 688 -14.04 31.47 -1.73
N THR A 689 -14.75 30.36 -1.49
CA THR A 689 -14.82 29.76 -0.15
C THR A 689 -13.51 29.06 0.21
N SER A 690 -13.27 28.82 1.50
CA SER A 690 -12.11 28.03 1.92
C SER A 690 -12.39 27.27 3.22
N GLU A 691 -11.91 26.03 3.30
CA GLU A 691 -11.96 25.20 4.50
C GLU A 691 -10.62 25.23 5.22
N THR A 692 -10.60 25.19 6.55
CA THR A 692 -9.36 25.18 7.35
C THR A 692 -9.34 24.06 8.37
N PHE A 693 -8.13 23.55 8.65
CA PHE A 693 -7.91 22.43 9.56
C PHE A 693 -6.80 22.73 10.57
N THR A 694 -6.94 22.20 11.77
CA THR A 694 -5.83 22.10 12.73
C THR A 694 -5.62 20.65 13.15
N TYR A 695 -4.39 20.34 13.56
CA TYR A 695 -3.91 18.97 13.77
C TYR A 695 -3.16 18.86 15.09
N ASN A 696 -3.20 17.67 15.69
CA ASN A 696 -2.24 17.30 16.73
C ASN A 696 -0.90 16.86 16.11
N GLU A 697 0.04 16.53 16.99
CA GLU A 697 1.41 16.10 16.71
C GLU A 697 1.51 14.70 16.05
N LEU A 698 0.37 14.00 15.88
CA LEU A 698 0.25 12.75 15.10
C LEU A 698 -0.54 12.96 13.79
N GLY A 699 -0.66 14.21 13.31
CA GLY A 699 -1.35 14.54 12.06
C GLY A 699 -2.87 14.31 12.09
N GLN A 700 -3.48 14.15 13.27
CA GLN A 700 -4.92 13.90 13.40
C GLN A 700 -5.69 15.21 13.59
N VAL A 701 -6.80 15.37 12.86
CA VAL A 701 -7.63 16.58 12.92
C VAL A 701 -8.16 16.84 14.33
N LEU A 702 -7.96 18.07 14.80
CA LEU A 702 -8.50 18.68 16.03
C LEU A 702 -9.61 19.69 15.73
N THR A 703 -9.50 20.49 14.67
CA THR A 703 -10.59 21.35 14.19
C THR A 703 -10.74 21.28 12.68
N HIS A 704 -11.98 21.40 12.20
CA HIS A 704 -12.31 21.63 10.80
C HIS A 704 -13.32 22.77 10.73
N THR A 705 -13.05 23.78 9.89
CA THR A 705 -14.01 24.84 9.56
C THR A 705 -14.39 24.72 8.10
N ASP A 706 -15.69 24.59 7.82
CA ASP A 706 -16.21 24.47 6.46
C ASP A 706 -16.18 25.81 5.69
N GLY A 707 -16.49 25.76 4.38
CA GLY A 707 -16.58 26.94 3.52
C GLY A 707 -17.67 27.96 3.89
N LYS A 708 -18.50 27.69 4.90
CA LYS A 708 -19.50 28.61 5.48
C LYS A 708 -19.07 29.19 6.83
N GLY A 709 -17.85 28.89 7.29
CA GLY A 709 -17.34 29.29 8.61
C GLY A 709 -17.85 28.43 9.77
N GLN A 710 -18.36 27.23 9.51
CA GLN A 710 -18.90 26.33 10.54
C GLN A 710 -17.78 25.44 11.10
N THR A 711 -17.31 25.72 12.32
CA THR A 711 -16.22 24.96 12.96
C THR A 711 -16.75 23.76 13.76
N THR A 712 -16.27 22.56 13.45
CA THR A 712 -16.31 21.38 14.32
C THR A 712 -14.99 21.24 15.07
N GLN A 713 -15.04 20.93 16.36
CA GLN A 713 -13.87 20.70 17.22
C GLN A 713 -13.86 19.26 17.76
N LEU A 714 -12.66 18.70 17.94
CA LEU A 714 -12.41 17.36 18.47
C LEU A 714 -11.25 17.41 19.47
N LEU A 715 -11.43 16.80 20.64
CA LEU A 715 -10.36 16.49 21.58
C LEU A 715 -10.14 14.98 21.59
N ARG A 716 -8.88 14.55 21.66
CA ARG A 716 -8.48 13.14 21.60
C ARG A 716 -7.73 12.72 22.87
N ASN A 717 -7.71 11.42 23.18
CA ASN A 717 -6.87 10.86 24.24
C ASN A 717 -5.45 10.53 23.72
N GLY A 718 -4.60 9.95 24.57
CA GLY A 718 -3.23 9.57 24.19
C GLY A 718 -3.11 8.57 23.03
N ARG A 719 -4.16 7.77 22.76
CA ARG A 719 -4.24 6.86 21.59
C ARG A 719 -4.75 7.56 20.32
N GLY A 720 -5.09 8.84 20.40
CA GLY A 720 -5.75 9.55 19.30
C GLY A 720 -7.24 9.26 19.16
N LEU A 721 -7.84 8.48 20.08
CA LEU A 721 -9.27 8.21 20.07
C LEU A 721 -10.06 9.46 20.48
N PRO A 722 -11.22 9.76 19.87
CA PRO A 722 -12.06 10.88 20.26
C PRO A 722 -12.43 10.79 21.75
N LYS A 723 -12.26 11.86 22.51
CA LYS A 723 -12.70 11.99 23.91
C LYS A 723 -13.88 12.96 24.03
N TRP A 724 -13.91 13.97 23.19
CA TRP A 724 -14.97 14.96 23.10
C TRP A 724 -15.04 15.52 21.68
N ARG A 725 -16.25 15.85 21.22
CA ARG A 725 -16.52 16.57 19.97
C ARG A 725 -17.49 17.71 20.27
N GLN A 726 -17.32 18.84 19.59
CA GLN A 726 -18.31 19.91 19.50
C GLN A 726 -18.61 20.22 18.04
N ASP A 727 -19.89 20.38 17.69
CA ASP A 727 -20.32 20.83 16.37
C ASP A 727 -20.41 22.37 16.28
N ALA A 728 -20.68 22.89 15.08
CA ALA A 728 -20.76 24.33 14.82
C ALA A 728 -21.96 25.05 15.46
N LYS A 729 -22.89 24.33 16.11
CA LYS A 729 -23.95 24.91 16.94
C LYS A 729 -23.57 24.94 18.42
N GLY A 730 -22.40 24.41 18.77
CA GLY A 730 -21.95 24.22 20.15
C GLY A 730 -22.40 22.90 20.79
N GLN A 731 -23.14 22.02 20.09
CA GLN A 731 -23.62 20.76 20.65
C GLN A 731 -22.43 19.81 20.88
N THR A 732 -22.31 19.28 22.10
CA THR A 732 -21.17 18.46 22.55
C THR A 732 -21.50 16.98 22.66
N ILE A 733 -20.54 16.12 22.33
CA ILE A 733 -20.58 14.67 22.59
C ILE A 733 -19.29 14.27 23.32
N THR A 734 -19.39 13.65 24.50
CA THR A 734 -18.26 12.99 25.17
C THR A 734 -18.21 11.50 24.84
N TYR A 735 -17.01 10.93 24.93
CA TYR A 735 -16.72 9.52 24.62
C TYR A 735 -16.02 8.89 25.82
N GLU A 736 -16.57 7.79 26.34
CA GLU A 736 -16.03 7.05 27.50
C GLU A 736 -15.61 5.64 27.06
N TYR A 737 -14.39 5.24 27.45
CA TYR A 737 -13.82 3.93 27.13
C TYR A 737 -13.52 3.15 28.41
N ASP A 738 -13.62 1.81 28.36
CA ASP A 738 -13.09 0.95 29.41
C ASP A 738 -11.58 0.72 29.30
N LYS A 739 -11.01 -0.07 30.21
CA LYS A 739 -9.58 -0.38 30.24
C LYS A 739 -9.10 -1.25 29.07
N ALA A 740 -10.01 -1.96 28.39
CA ALA A 740 -9.74 -2.66 27.14
C ALA A 740 -9.98 -1.75 25.91
N ILE A 741 -10.12 -0.44 26.14
CA ILE A 741 -10.21 0.60 25.10
C ILE A 741 -11.52 0.49 24.28
N ARG A 742 -12.55 -0.14 24.84
CA ARG A 742 -13.87 -0.32 24.20
C ARG A 742 -14.79 0.84 24.58
N LEU A 743 -15.53 1.39 23.63
CA LEU A 743 -16.42 2.54 23.84
C LEU A 743 -17.64 2.12 24.68
N VAL A 744 -17.66 2.44 25.98
CA VAL A 744 -18.75 2.03 26.89
C VAL A 744 -19.86 3.07 27.04
N ALA A 745 -19.60 4.34 26.71
CA ALA A 745 -20.65 5.36 26.68
C ALA A 745 -20.37 6.54 25.73
N LEU A 746 -21.47 7.16 25.28
CA LEU A 746 -21.51 8.47 24.62
C LEU A 746 -22.52 9.35 25.37
N THR A 747 -22.13 10.52 25.88
CA THR A 747 -23.07 11.47 26.49
C THR A 747 -23.22 12.71 25.61
N ASN A 748 -24.46 13.11 25.33
CA ASN A 748 -24.77 14.20 24.42
C ASN A 748 -24.87 15.58 25.12
N GLU A 749 -25.31 16.60 24.39
CA GLU A 749 -25.42 17.98 24.84
C GLU A 749 -26.54 18.25 25.87
N ASN A 750 -27.29 17.21 26.26
CA ASN A 750 -28.37 17.26 27.26
C ASN A 750 -28.09 16.31 28.45
N ASP A 751 -26.81 15.96 28.67
CA ASP A 751 -26.34 14.97 29.66
C ASP A 751 -26.97 13.56 29.49
N ALA A 752 -27.55 13.25 28.33
CA ALA A 752 -28.20 11.97 28.08
C ALA A 752 -27.19 10.94 27.53
N THR A 753 -26.99 9.85 28.27
CA THR A 753 -25.97 8.84 27.97
C THR A 753 -26.51 7.65 27.18
N TYR A 754 -25.94 7.42 26.00
CA TYR A 754 -25.93 6.15 25.28
C TYR A 754 -24.91 5.20 25.94
N ARG A 755 -25.23 3.92 26.11
CA ARG A 755 -24.32 2.94 26.76
C ARG A 755 -24.16 1.66 25.94
N PHE A 756 -23.00 1.05 26.08
CA PHE A 756 -22.61 -0.19 25.39
C PHE A 756 -22.05 -1.19 26.41
N ALA A 757 -22.36 -2.47 26.23
CA ALA A 757 -21.77 -3.58 26.98
C ALA A 757 -21.26 -4.66 26.01
N TYR A 758 -20.17 -5.33 26.38
CA TYR A 758 -19.41 -6.23 25.52
C TYR A 758 -19.20 -7.59 26.19
N ASP A 759 -19.07 -8.66 25.39
CA ASP A 759 -18.64 -9.97 25.87
C ASP A 759 -17.11 -10.09 25.99
N ASN A 760 -16.63 -11.31 26.27
CA ASN A 760 -15.20 -11.61 26.38
C ASN A 760 -14.48 -11.73 25.02
N ALA A 761 -15.19 -11.70 23.89
CA ALA A 761 -14.64 -11.58 22.53
C ALA A 761 -14.67 -10.14 22.02
N ASP A 762 -14.97 -9.18 22.90
CA ASP A 762 -15.13 -7.75 22.59
C ASP A 762 -16.27 -7.46 21.58
N ARG A 763 -17.24 -8.39 21.45
CA ARG A 763 -18.47 -8.22 20.66
C ARG A 763 -19.53 -7.47 21.47
N LEU A 764 -20.26 -6.55 20.84
CA LEU A 764 -21.31 -5.76 21.47
C LEU A 764 -22.52 -6.64 21.84
N ILE A 765 -22.84 -6.79 23.13
CA ILE A 765 -23.98 -7.60 23.61
C ILE A 765 -25.17 -6.79 24.13
N GLU A 766 -24.98 -5.55 24.56
CA GLU A 766 -26.09 -4.64 24.89
C GLU A 766 -25.81 -3.22 24.40
N GLU A 767 -26.79 -2.61 23.73
CA GLU A 767 -26.87 -1.18 23.40
C GLU A 767 -28.03 -0.59 24.20
N LYS A 768 -27.80 0.45 25.01
CA LYS A 768 -28.87 1.23 25.63
C LYS A 768 -28.86 2.66 25.11
N ARG A 769 -29.97 3.06 24.52
CA ARG A 769 -30.15 4.35 23.84
C ARG A 769 -30.73 5.42 24.79
N ILE A 770 -30.68 6.68 24.34
CA ILE A 770 -31.12 7.87 25.09
C ILE A 770 -32.63 7.85 25.41
N ASP A 771 -33.44 7.27 24.53
CA ASP A 771 -34.89 7.02 24.71
C ASP A 771 -35.19 5.81 25.62
N ASN A 772 -34.16 5.25 26.28
CA ASN A 772 -34.16 3.98 27.00
C ASN A 772 -34.42 2.72 26.14
N LEU A 773 -34.51 2.79 24.81
CA LEU A 773 -34.55 1.59 23.98
C LEU A 773 -33.28 0.76 24.25
N THR A 774 -33.46 -0.45 24.77
CA THR A 774 -32.36 -1.39 25.02
C THR A 774 -32.39 -2.44 23.91
N ARG A 775 -31.26 -2.64 23.23
CA ARG A 775 -31.04 -3.76 22.32
C ARG A 775 -30.07 -4.74 22.95
N ARG A 776 -30.34 -6.03 22.77
CA ARG A 776 -29.41 -7.11 23.12
C ARG A 776 -29.08 -7.93 21.90
N PHE A 777 -27.84 -8.38 21.83
CA PHE A 777 -27.29 -9.12 20.73
C PHE A 777 -26.81 -10.49 21.21
N SER A 778 -26.91 -11.51 20.37
CA SER A 778 -26.36 -12.84 20.67
C SER A 778 -25.70 -13.42 19.43
N TYR A 779 -24.65 -14.19 19.64
CA TYR A 779 -23.73 -14.66 18.61
C TYR A 779 -23.59 -16.19 18.65
N ASN A 780 -23.15 -16.79 17.53
CA ASN A 780 -22.66 -18.18 17.51
C ASN A 780 -21.12 -18.23 17.72
N LEU A 781 -20.56 -19.44 17.76
CA LEU A 781 -19.11 -19.68 17.87
C LEU A 781 -18.31 -19.15 16.66
N GLY A 782 -18.93 -19.02 15.47
CA GLY A 782 -18.37 -18.31 14.32
C GLY A 782 -18.40 -16.77 14.45
N GLY A 783 -18.77 -16.23 15.62
CA GLY A 783 -18.85 -14.78 15.87
C GLY A 783 -19.97 -14.06 15.12
N HIS A 784 -20.89 -14.77 14.47
CA HIS A 784 -21.99 -14.20 13.69
C HIS A 784 -23.24 -13.94 14.55
N LEU A 785 -23.89 -12.80 14.32
CA LEU A 785 -25.09 -12.37 15.05
C LEU A 785 -26.29 -13.29 14.74
N THR A 786 -26.82 -14.00 15.73
CA THR A 786 -27.95 -14.95 15.66
C THR A 786 -29.24 -14.44 16.29
N GLN A 787 -29.20 -13.43 17.17
CA GLN A 787 -30.41 -12.85 17.76
C GLN A 787 -30.26 -11.35 18.06
N VAL A 788 -31.37 -10.62 17.93
CA VAL A 788 -31.55 -9.27 18.46
C VAL A 788 -32.84 -9.21 19.29
N GLU A 789 -32.77 -8.86 20.57
CA GLU A 789 -33.93 -8.49 21.41
C GLU A 789 -33.99 -6.96 21.51
N GLU A 790 -35.05 -6.33 21.01
CA GLU A 790 -35.34 -4.90 21.22
C GLU A 790 -36.37 -4.76 22.35
N ILE A 791 -36.03 -4.01 23.41
CA ILE A 791 -36.86 -3.74 24.59
C ILE A 791 -37.15 -2.24 24.67
N GLY A 792 -38.39 -1.84 24.40
CA GLY A 792 -38.88 -0.49 24.63
C GLY A 792 -39.37 -0.30 26.07
N TYR A 793 -39.57 0.97 26.46
CA TYR A 793 -40.13 1.34 27.76
C TYR A 793 -41.25 2.37 27.56
N GLY A 794 -42.49 1.99 27.85
CA GLY A 794 -43.66 2.87 27.77
C GLY A 794 -43.88 3.69 29.04
N GLU A 795 -44.55 4.84 28.93
CA GLU A 795 -44.81 5.80 30.02
C GLU A 795 -45.46 5.18 31.27
N LYS A 796 -46.17 4.06 31.12
CA LYS A 796 -46.86 3.32 32.20
C LYS A 796 -46.04 2.19 32.82
N GLY A 797 -44.75 2.09 32.49
CA GLY A 797 -43.89 0.98 32.90
C GLY A 797 -44.03 -0.29 32.04
N GLU A 798 -44.73 -0.20 30.92
CA GLU A 798 -44.84 -1.26 29.92
C GLU A 798 -43.46 -1.55 29.30
N GLN A 799 -43.09 -2.83 29.14
CA GLN A 799 -41.87 -3.26 28.45
C GLN A 799 -42.22 -4.04 27.17
N PRO A 800 -42.65 -3.37 26.09
CA PRO A 800 -42.82 -4.03 24.80
C PRO A 800 -41.47 -4.60 24.34
N ARG A 801 -41.48 -5.87 23.91
CA ARG A 801 -40.28 -6.56 23.42
C ARG A 801 -40.51 -7.09 22.02
N ARG A 802 -39.47 -7.08 21.21
CA ARG A 802 -39.43 -7.73 19.90
C ARG A 802 -38.17 -8.58 19.81
N SER A 803 -38.31 -9.86 19.53
CA SER A 803 -37.16 -10.70 19.18
C SER A 803 -37.05 -10.85 17.66
N THR A 804 -35.82 -10.81 17.16
CA THR A 804 -35.46 -11.18 15.79
C THR A 804 -34.38 -12.24 15.86
N HIS A 805 -34.67 -13.45 15.37
CA HIS A 805 -33.67 -14.51 15.19
C HIS A 805 -33.10 -14.47 13.76
N LEU A 806 -31.84 -14.88 13.62
CA LEU A 806 -31.07 -14.85 12.38
C LEU A 806 -30.39 -16.21 12.17
N GLU A 807 -30.90 -17.00 11.25
CA GLU A 807 -30.27 -18.25 10.78
C GLU A 807 -29.20 -17.92 9.74
N ARG A 808 -28.06 -18.61 9.77
CA ARG A 808 -26.91 -18.35 8.90
C ARG A 808 -26.25 -19.64 8.40
N ASP A 809 -25.52 -19.52 7.31
CA ASP A 809 -24.68 -20.59 6.77
C ASP A 809 -23.25 -20.55 7.37
N PRO A 810 -22.39 -21.57 7.11
CA PRO A 810 -20.97 -21.62 7.51
C PRO A 810 -20.09 -20.43 7.12
N ILE A 811 -20.56 -19.52 6.26
CA ILE A 811 -19.83 -18.33 5.82
C ILE A 811 -20.55 -17.03 6.21
N GLY A 812 -21.45 -17.13 7.18
CA GLY A 812 -22.11 -16.00 7.84
C GLY A 812 -23.20 -15.31 7.04
N ARG A 813 -23.56 -15.79 5.83
CA ARG A 813 -24.69 -15.23 5.07
C ARG A 813 -25.99 -15.50 5.82
N LEU A 814 -26.90 -14.53 5.76
CA LEU A 814 -28.20 -14.62 6.45
C LEU A 814 -29.12 -15.54 5.65
N LEU A 815 -29.34 -16.77 6.10
CA LEU A 815 -30.26 -17.72 5.45
C LEU A 815 -31.73 -17.39 5.77
N ALA A 816 -32.02 -16.99 7.01
CA ALA A 816 -33.37 -16.56 7.38
C ALA A 816 -33.39 -15.54 8.53
N ARG A 817 -34.37 -14.64 8.49
CA ARG A 817 -34.72 -13.73 9.57
C ARG A 817 -36.11 -14.09 10.09
N LEU A 818 -36.26 -14.29 11.40
CA LEU A 818 -37.53 -14.69 12.01
C LEU A 818 -37.94 -13.71 13.12
N ASN A 819 -39.22 -13.38 13.19
CA ASN A 819 -39.87 -12.73 14.32
C ASN A 819 -41.32 -13.22 14.44
N ASP A 820 -42.06 -12.70 15.43
CA ASP A 820 -43.46 -13.10 15.68
C ASP A 820 -44.40 -12.85 14.48
N ASP A 821 -44.05 -11.92 13.58
CA ASP A 821 -44.85 -11.52 12.42
C ASP A 821 -44.58 -12.42 11.20
N ALA A 822 -43.30 -12.72 10.91
CA ALA A 822 -42.90 -13.46 9.71
C ALA A 822 -41.52 -14.13 9.84
N ARG A 823 -41.33 -15.17 9.03
CA ARG A 823 -40.00 -15.63 8.57
C ARG A 823 -39.72 -14.97 7.21
N GLN A 824 -38.49 -14.50 7.00
CA GLN A 824 -37.96 -14.07 5.71
C GLN A 824 -36.81 -15.02 5.37
N ASP A 825 -36.96 -15.85 4.35
CA ASP A 825 -35.90 -16.70 3.82
C ASP A 825 -35.11 -15.94 2.75
N TYR A 826 -33.82 -16.23 2.64
CA TYR A 826 -32.89 -15.64 1.69
C TYR A 826 -32.15 -16.76 0.94
N ALA A 827 -31.97 -16.62 -0.36
CA ALA A 827 -31.20 -17.56 -1.19
C ALA A 827 -30.05 -16.84 -1.89
N TYR A 828 -28.93 -17.51 -2.08
CA TYR A 828 -27.71 -16.96 -2.69
C TYR A 828 -27.15 -17.89 -3.76
N ASP A 829 -26.32 -17.36 -4.65
CA ASP A 829 -25.48 -18.16 -5.56
C ASP A 829 -24.08 -18.44 -4.95
N ASP A 830 -23.24 -19.12 -5.73
CA ASP A 830 -21.85 -19.39 -5.37
C ASP A 830 -20.94 -18.14 -5.41
N GLY A 831 -21.42 -17.01 -5.94
CA GLY A 831 -20.76 -15.70 -5.91
C GLY A 831 -21.23 -14.80 -4.76
N ASP A 832 -21.96 -15.34 -3.79
CA ASP A 832 -22.55 -14.63 -2.64
C ASP A 832 -23.58 -13.54 -2.99
N ARG A 833 -24.09 -13.55 -4.22
CA ARG A 833 -25.12 -12.62 -4.68
C ARG A 833 -26.49 -13.13 -4.24
N LEU A 834 -27.36 -12.22 -3.80
CA LEU A 834 -28.66 -12.55 -3.20
C LEU A 834 -29.69 -12.85 -4.30
N LEU A 835 -29.97 -14.13 -4.56
CA LEU A 835 -30.91 -14.58 -5.60
C LEU A 835 -32.38 -14.33 -5.24
N SER A 836 -32.78 -14.42 -3.97
CA SER A 836 -34.17 -14.14 -3.59
C SER A 836 -34.37 -13.80 -2.12
N ILE A 837 -35.46 -13.10 -1.81
CA ILE A 837 -36.01 -12.89 -0.46
C ILE A 837 -37.47 -13.36 -0.48
N GLU A 838 -37.85 -14.28 0.41
CA GLU A 838 -39.23 -14.78 0.54
C GLU A 838 -39.78 -14.56 1.95
N ARG A 839 -40.74 -13.65 2.11
CA ARG A 839 -41.48 -13.44 3.36
C ARG A 839 -42.64 -14.43 3.48
N LYS A 840 -42.59 -15.28 4.50
CA LYS A 840 -43.62 -16.22 4.94
C LYS A 840 -44.25 -15.73 6.26
N PRO A 841 -45.48 -15.15 6.24
CA PRO A 841 -46.11 -14.62 7.46
C PRO A 841 -46.59 -15.74 8.39
N THR A 842 -46.45 -15.51 9.70
CA THR A 842 -46.98 -16.39 10.75
C THR A 842 -48.50 -16.24 10.90
N ASP A 843 -49.15 -17.07 11.72
CA ASP A 843 -50.56 -16.87 12.08
C ASP A 843 -50.82 -15.62 12.94
N THR A 844 -49.77 -15.00 13.50
CA THR A 844 -49.86 -13.68 14.14
C THR A 844 -49.74 -12.59 13.08
N GLY A 845 -48.73 -12.65 12.21
CA GLY A 845 -48.55 -11.70 11.10
C GLY A 845 -49.76 -11.63 10.18
N ARG A 846 -50.38 -12.77 9.83
CA ARG A 846 -51.62 -12.81 9.02
C ARG A 846 -52.77 -12.02 9.66
N LYS A 847 -52.92 -12.06 11.00
CA LYS A 847 -53.93 -11.27 11.73
C LYS A 847 -53.59 -9.77 11.78
N LEU A 848 -52.30 -9.45 11.70
CA LEU A 848 -51.78 -8.08 11.57
C LEU A 848 -51.73 -7.58 10.11
N GLY A 849 -52.22 -8.37 9.14
CA GLY A 849 -52.24 -8.01 7.72
C GLY A 849 -50.95 -8.27 6.94
N VAL A 850 -49.95 -8.92 7.53
CA VAL A 850 -48.69 -9.26 6.86
C VAL A 850 -48.95 -10.35 5.81
N THR A 851 -48.69 -10.02 4.55
CA THR A 851 -48.83 -10.90 3.39
C THR A 851 -47.56 -11.71 3.11
N ALA A 852 -47.72 -12.82 2.39
CA ALA A 852 -46.59 -13.48 1.73
C ALA A 852 -46.10 -12.63 0.55
N GLU A 853 -44.80 -12.61 0.33
CA GLU A 853 -44.13 -11.80 -0.69
C GLU A 853 -42.81 -12.47 -1.08
N LYS A 854 -42.49 -12.47 -2.37
CA LYS A 854 -41.20 -12.97 -2.87
C LYS A 854 -40.61 -11.95 -3.84
N ILE A 855 -39.33 -11.67 -3.67
CA ILE A 855 -38.51 -10.87 -4.57
C ILE A 855 -37.42 -11.78 -5.10
N ASP A 856 -37.24 -11.82 -6.40
CA ASP A 856 -36.21 -12.59 -7.11
C ASP A 856 -35.27 -11.67 -7.86
N PHE A 857 -33.97 -11.94 -7.79
CA PHE A 857 -32.91 -11.18 -8.45
C PHE A 857 -32.14 -12.09 -9.41
N ALA A 858 -31.64 -11.52 -10.51
CA ALA A 858 -30.72 -12.20 -11.42
C ALA A 858 -29.56 -11.28 -11.79
N TYR A 859 -28.38 -11.88 -11.93
CA TYR A 859 -27.11 -11.20 -12.14
C TYR A 859 -26.42 -11.68 -13.43
N ASP A 860 -25.55 -10.86 -13.99
CA ASP A 860 -24.58 -11.30 -15.00
C ASP A 860 -23.27 -11.82 -14.37
N LEU A 861 -22.31 -12.24 -15.21
CA LEU A 861 -21.02 -12.77 -14.77
C LEU A 861 -20.09 -11.72 -14.13
N LEU A 862 -20.47 -10.43 -14.11
CA LEU A 862 -19.79 -9.38 -13.33
C LEU A 862 -20.52 -9.08 -12.01
N GLY A 863 -21.58 -9.83 -11.71
CA GLY A 863 -22.43 -9.60 -10.54
C GLY A 863 -23.33 -8.37 -10.65
N ARG A 864 -23.54 -7.81 -11.84
CA ARG A 864 -24.42 -6.64 -12.04
C ARG A 864 -25.88 -7.11 -12.09
N LEU A 865 -26.79 -6.36 -11.46
CA LEU A 865 -28.20 -6.74 -11.32
C LEU A 865 -28.98 -6.55 -12.63
N VAL A 866 -29.06 -7.58 -13.46
CA VAL A 866 -29.78 -7.53 -14.75
C VAL A 866 -31.29 -7.69 -14.62
N LYS A 867 -31.80 -8.18 -13.48
CA LYS A 867 -33.24 -8.29 -13.25
C LYS A 867 -33.63 -8.30 -11.77
N GLU A 868 -34.69 -7.57 -11.43
CA GLU A 868 -35.47 -7.72 -10.20
C GLU A 868 -36.90 -8.13 -10.56
N THR A 869 -37.50 -9.06 -9.82
CA THR A 869 -38.90 -9.50 -10.01
C THR A 869 -39.62 -9.47 -8.66
N THR A 870 -40.73 -8.73 -8.59
CA THR A 870 -41.55 -8.53 -7.39
C THR A 870 -43.00 -8.96 -7.66
N PRO A 871 -43.90 -8.99 -6.66
CA PRO A 871 -45.33 -9.26 -6.90
C PRO A 871 -46.02 -8.22 -7.81
N GLN A 872 -45.40 -7.05 -8.03
CA GLN A 872 -45.96 -5.96 -8.83
C GLN A 872 -45.44 -5.95 -10.29
N GLY A 873 -44.37 -6.68 -10.61
CA GLY A 873 -43.82 -6.76 -11.97
C GLY A 873 -42.36 -7.24 -11.99
N ALA A 874 -41.68 -6.99 -13.11
CA ALA A 874 -40.24 -7.18 -13.22
C ALA A 874 -39.58 -5.92 -13.78
N LEU A 875 -38.48 -5.51 -13.14
CA LEU A 875 -37.53 -4.54 -13.67
C LEU A 875 -36.38 -5.33 -14.32
N ALA A 876 -35.99 -4.94 -15.53
CA ALA A 876 -34.84 -5.50 -16.22
C ALA A 876 -33.86 -4.38 -16.55
N CYS A 877 -32.57 -4.66 -16.39
CA CYS A 877 -31.47 -3.75 -16.65
C CYS A 877 -30.55 -4.39 -17.70
N GLU A 878 -30.26 -3.65 -18.76
CA GLU A 878 -29.20 -3.97 -19.70
C GLU A 878 -28.06 -2.99 -19.43
N TYR A 879 -26.82 -3.48 -19.44
CA TYR A 879 -25.62 -2.69 -19.14
C TYR A 879 -24.68 -2.67 -20.34
N ASP A 880 -24.02 -1.54 -20.56
CA ASP A 880 -22.96 -1.45 -21.57
C ASP A 880 -21.63 -2.11 -21.09
N PRO A 881 -20.60 -2.22 -21.97
CA PRO A 881 -19.27 -2.73 -21.60
C PRO A 881 -18.49 -1.90 -20.57
N LEU A 882 -19.01 -0.74 -20.14
CA LEU A 882 -18.45 0.10 -19.08
C LEU A 882 -19.32 0.06 -17.80
N SER A 883 -20.41 -0.70 -17.81
CA SER A 883 -21.43 -0.79 -16.75
C SER A 883 -22.26 0.47 -16.53
N ASN A 884 -22.52 1.23 -17.61
CA ASN A 884 -23.60 2.21 -17.65
C ASN A 884 -24.95 1.54 -17.96
#